data_AF-A0A2M8NW68-F1
#
_entry.id   AF-A0A2M8NW68-F1
#
_cell.length_a   1.000
_cell.length_b   1.000
_cell.length_c   1.000
_cell.angle_alpha   90.00
_cell.angle_beta   90.00
_cell.angle_gamma   90.00
#
_symmetry.space_group_name_H-M   'P 1'
#
loop_
_entity.id
_entity.type
_entity.pdbx_description
1 polymer ?
#
loop_
_entity_poly.entity_id
_entity_poly.type
_entity_poly.pdbx_seq_one_letter_code
_entity_poly.pdbx_strand_id
1 'polypeptide(L)'
;MALVAKSRFVAVTGASGSGKSSLVAAGLIPRLLNNAILDPNTNTSSQNWRYAMMKPAGDDDLPNNPFASLYEALISDTAFPDLKPNVAEKRRIKRHFLDETPESVYDVITDGLKKYPHSELLLFIDQFEELFTNSDDASRDRFMTFLQNIQGRTDVRVVITMRSDFFPRCADFPDLARLINMGNYLVSIPSREALRDMIERPAGRAGVIVDDGLVSQILDDTLHGGKDVKGALALMAYALDELYKIASAWGDDHITFVDYRALGGVAGAIGNRAEHAFNQLFPHADDDAKKRLLQAVFHQLVVVDEDGTPTRKYWTLIPAQLPDDQRALIDTFIQARLLVYDSRDRGQVTLEVAHEALFRNWAMLAAWIAGAQEDLILLRQVRSAALDWHNKGRLDSWRWNHERLKLVYDMLERQNPDLNATEKDFIEPESARLLRELQNITTTHHRRVWIGDRLADIGDPRPGVGVLPNGVPDIAWCFVEKGGQITIEGHRFIIKPFYVAKYLTTHTQYQAFIDAPDGYKNPRWWEDFPPEYRLQTLDKARNSRPNAPRDRISWYQSVAFARWLDHQYRRHGLFQSVLGVNPDDWQITLPPEWYWQWMAQNGDAKRKYAWGAWDEYPRANTTEAGINDRSTSVGMYPHGEAACGASDVAGNLWEWCLNDYDDVQILNGYSDNETKVLRGGSFLSHQSFARAVLRSYNGPSGDYVSFGCRVFVVPIRL
;
A
#
# COMPACT_ATOMS: atom_id res chain seq x y z
N MET A 1 22.73 -0.23 46.38
CA MET A 1 23.03 0.11 47.80
C MET A 1 24.11 1.18 47.90
N ALA A 2 25.39 0.87 47.66
CA ALA A 2 26.49 1.85 47.84
C ALA A 2 26.31 3.16 47.07
N LEU A 3 25.86 3.09 45.82
CA LEU A 3 25.62 4.28 44.99
C LEU A 3 24.45 5.11 45.53
N VAL A 4 23.33 4.45 45.85
CA VAL A 4 22.15 5.09 46.44
C VAL A 4 22.46 5.71 47.79
N ALA A 5 23.39 5.15 48.57
CA ALA A 5 23.83 5.73 49.84
C ALA A 5 24.61 7.05 49.67
N LYS A 6 25.43 7.16 48.61
CA LYS A 6 26.29 8.33 48.33
C LYS A 6 25.61 9.43 47.52
N SER A 7 24.64 9.08 46.68
CA SER A 7 23.99 10.01 45.75
C SER A 7 22.47 10.06 45.99
N ARG A 8 21.89 11.26 45.88
CA ARG A 8 20.44 11.49 45.98
C ARG A 8 19.71 11.25 44.66
N PHE A 9 20.43 11.23 43.55
CA PHE A 9 19.97 10.79 42.24
C PHE A 9 20.78 9.58 41.81
N VAL A 10 20.11 8.51 41.39
CA VAL A 10 20.75 7.37 40.74
C VAL A 10 19.99 6.96 39.49
N ALA A 11 20.68 6.98 38.36
CA ALA A 11 20.21 6.35 37.13
C ALA A 11 20.67 4.90 37.07
N VAL A 12 19.72 3.98 36.82
CA VAL A 12 19.98 2.58 36.53
C VAL A 12 19.79 2.39 35.03
N THR A 13 20.88 2.27 34.30
CA THR A 13 20.88 2.22 32.83
C THR A 13 21.23 0.83 32.31
N GLY A 14 20.88 0.51 31.07
CA GLY A 14 21.20 -0.78 30.44
C GLY A 14 20.25 -1.17 29.31
N ALA A 15 20.61 -2.19 28.54
CA ALA A 15 19.82 -2.67 27.41
C ALA A 15 18.39 -3.06 27.80
N SER A 16 17.47 -3.07 26.83
CA SER A 16 16.10 -3.58 27.07
C SER A 16 16.17 -5.02 27.58
N GLY A 17 15.34 -5.33 28.58
CA GLY A 17 15.30 -6.66 29.18
C GLY A 17 16.45 -7.01 30.13
N SER A 18 17.43 -6.13 30.40
CA SER A 18 18.56 -6.45 31.31
C SER A 18 18.21 -6.57 32.81
N GLY A 19 16.94 -6.43 33.18
CA GLY A 19 16.48 -6.56 34.57
C GLY A 19 16.57 -5.29 35.43
N LYS A 20 16.66 -4.09 34.82
CA LYS A 20 16.76 -2.79 35.54
C LYS A 20 15.64 -2.58 36.56
N SER A 21 14.38 -2.71 36.13
CA SER A 21 13.20 -2.52 36.98
C SER A 21 13.20 -3.53 38.13
N SER A 22 13.48 -4.81 37.84
CA SER A 22 13.57 -5.88 38.84
C SER A 22 14.69 -5.65 39.85
N LEU A 23 15.86 -5.16 39.41
CA LEU A 23 16.97 -4.82 40.30
C LEU A 23 16.55 -3.77 41.34
N VAL A 24 15.76 -2.79 40.94
CA VAL A 24 15.26 -1.75 41.85
C VAL A 24 14.11 -2.29 42.69
N ALA A 25 13.04 -2.77 42.07
CA ALA A 25 11.80 -3.17 42.75
C ALA A 25 11.97 -4.39 43.65
N ALA A 26 12.66 -5.45 43.19
CA ALA A 26 12.85 -6.69 43.95
C ALA A 26 14.19 -6.72 44.72
N GLY A 27 15.15 -5.86 44.35
CA GLY A 27 16.48 -5.83 44.96
C GLY A 27 16.71 -4.65 45.90
N LEU A 28 16.60 -3.42 45.39
CA LEU A 28 16.91 -2.20 46.14
C LEU A 28 15.83 -1.88 47.18
N ILE A 29 14.56 -1.80 46.77
CA ILE A 29 13.46 -1.38 47.64
C ILE A 29 13.34 -2.28 48.89
N PRO A 30 13.33 -3.62 48.79
CA PRO A 30 13.19 -4.48 49.96
C PRO A 30 14.37 -4.36 50.93
N ARG A 31 15.58 -4.07 50.41
CA ARG A 31 16.76 -3.82 51.25
C ARG A 31 16.68 -2.49 51.98
N LEU A 32 16.17 -1.44 51.33
CA LEU A 32 15.95 -0.14 51.96
C LEU A 32 14.90 -0.21 53.06
N LEU A 33 13.78 -0.91 52.82
CA LEU A 33 12.74 -1.14 53.83
C LEU A 33 13.25 -1.90 55.06
N ASN A 34 14.28 -2.74 54.90
CA ASN A 34 14.99 -3.40 56.00
C ASN A 34 16.16 -2.56 56.58
N ASN A 35 16.11 -1.23 56.40
CA ASN A 35 17.05 -0.24 56.96
C ASN A 35 18.53 -0.47 56.59
N ALA A 36 18.81 -0.94 55.37
CA ALA A 36 20.16 -1.29 54.94
C ALA A 36 21.11 -0.11 54.62
N ILE A 37 20.70 1.15 54.82
CA ILE A 37 21.58 2.33 54.75
C ILE A 37 21.71 2.93 56.14
N LEU A 38 22.93 2.91 56.67
CA LEU A 38 23.32 3.58 57.90
C LEU A 38 23.91 4.95 57.57
N ASP A 39 23.55 5.98 58.34
CA ASP A 39 24.20 7.28 58.29
C ASP A 39 25.67 7.12 58.73
N PRO A 40 26.65 7.49 57.88
CA PRO A 40 28.07 7.36 58.19
C PRO A 40 28.53 8.14 59.43
N ASN A 41 27.82 9.23 59.78
CA ASN A 41 28.23 10.14 60.85
C ASN A 41 27.57 9.83 62.19
N THR A 42 26.37 9.23 62.18
CA THR A 42 25.59 8.98 63.40
C THR A 42 25.43 7.50 63.72
N ASN A 43 25.82 6.61 62.78
CA ASN A 43 25.64 5.16 62.87
C ASN A 43 24.19 4.73 63.15
N THR A 44 23.22 5.61 62.85
CA THR A 44 21.78 5.33 62.90
C THR A 44 21.26 5.16 61.47
N SER A 45 20.30 4.26 61.26
CA SER A 45 19.59 4.18 59.98
C SER A 45 18.58 5.32 59.88
N SER A 46 18.21 5.77 58.67
CA SER A 46 16.89 6.35 58.46
C SER A 46 15.89 5.28 58.89
N GLN A 47 15.22 5.46 60.02
CA GLN A 47 14.58 4.35 60.73
C GLN A 47 13.35 3.81 60.00
N ASN A 48 12.82 4.53 58.99
CA ASN A 48 11.64 4.15 58.21
C ASN A 48 11.73 4.64 56.76
N TRP A 49 11.84 3.74 55.79
CA TRP A 49 11.78 4.10 54.37
C TRP A 49 10.35 4.07 53.84
N ARG A 50 9.97 5.09 53.07
CA ARG A 50 8.74 5.13 52.24
C ARG A 50 9.13 5.10 50.78
N TYR A 51 8.27 4.57 49.90
CA TYR A 51 8.56 4.62 48.46
C TYR A 51 7.32 4.90 47.61
N ALA A 52 7.52 5.75 46.61
CA ALA A 52 6.57 6.03 45.54
C ALA A 52 7.16 5.46 44.23
N MET A 53 6.41 4.58 43.56
CA MET A 53 6.81 3.99 42.28
C MET A 53 5.89 4.49 41.18
N MET A 54 6.46 5.03 40.09
CA MET A 54 5.70 5.55 38.96
C MET A 54 6.35 5.21 37.61
N LYS A 55 5.55 5.33 36.54
CA LYS A 55 6.02 5.43 35.15
C LYS A 55 5.53 6.76 34.55
N PRO A 56 6.34 7.49 33.77
CA PRO A 56 5.98 8.82 33.27
C PRO A 56 5.08 8.76 32.01
N ALA A 57 3.98 8.01 32.06
CA ALA A 57 3.04 7.84 30.95
C ALA A 57 1.71 8.63 31.09
N GLY A 58 1.41 9.16 32.28
CA GLY A 58 0.06 9.64 32.62
C GLY A 58 -0.81 8.55 33.24
N ASP A 59 -2.11 8.80 33.28
CA ASP A 59 -3.12 7.83 33.72
C ASP A 59 -4.41 7.95 32.90
N ASP A 60 -5.43 7.15 33.22
CA ASP A 60 -6.68 7.07 32.46
C ASP A 60 -7.42 8.42 32.34
N ASP A 61 -7.30 9.31 33.33
CA ASP A 61 -7.94 10.62 33.27
C ASP A 61 -7.14 11.58 32.39
N LEU A 62 -5.81 11.44 32.39
CA LEU A 62 -4.86 12.34 31.73
C LEU A 62 -3.69 11.56 31.14
N PRO A 63 -3.89 10.97 29.96
CA PRO A 63 -2.78 10.37 29.23
C PRO A 63 -1.73 11.43 28.93
N ASN A 64 -0.46 11.04 28.93
CA ASN A 64 0.69 11.87 28.54
C ASN A 64 1.14 12.95 29.56
N ASN A 65 0.60 12.97 30.78
CA ASN A 65 1.06 13.89 31.83
C ASN A 65 1.77 13.16 33.00
N PRO A 66 3.11 13.28 33.15
CA PRO A 66 3.87 12.54 34.16
C PRO A 66 3.55 12.92 35.60
N PHE A 67 3.00 14.12 35.84
CA PHE A 67 2.59 14.54 37.18
C PHE A 67 1.34 13.81 37.67
N ALA A 68 0.48 13.35 36.76
CA ALA A 68 -0.69 12.55 37.12
C ALA A 68 -0.26 11.21 37.75
N SER A 69 0.66 10.49 37.09
CA SER A 69 1.22 9.24 37.60
C SER A 69 2.05 9.44 38.89
N LEU A 70 2.75 10.58 39.00
CA LEU A 70 3.50 10.92 40.22
C LEU A 70 2.57 11.13 41.41
N TYR A 71 1.46 11.85 41.22
CA TYR A 71 0.47 12.08 42.27
C TYR A 71 -0.10 10.75 42.80
N GLU A 72 -0.53 9.87 41.89
CA GLU A 72 -1.03 8.53 42.23
C GLU A 72 0.01 7.71 43.01
N ALA A 73 1.28 7.79 42.62
CA ALA A 73 2.36 7.11 43.32
C ALA A 73 2.61 7.66 44.73
N LEU A 74 2.50 8.97 44.94
CA LEU A 74 2.72 9.62 46.24
C LEU A 74 1.61 9.31 47.25
N ILE A 75 0.36 9.18 46.81
CA ILE A 75 -0.77 8.81 47.69
C ILE A 75 -0.95 7.29 47.83
N SER A 76 -0.01 6.48 47.32
CA SER A 76 -0.08 5.02 47.45
C SER A 76 0.10 4.54 48.90
N ASP A 77 -0.25 3.28 49.18
CA ASP A 77 -0.08 2.68 50.51
C ASP A 77 1.39 2.58 50.96
N THR A 78 2.30 2.56 49.99
CA THR A 78 3.74 2.42 50.22
C THR A 78 4.45 3.77 50.44
N ALA A 79 3.85 4.85 49.92
CA ALA A 79 4.32 6.21 50.12
C ALA A 79 3.59 6.87 51.31
N PHE A 80 2.42 7.47 51.05
CA PHE A 80 1.67 8.23 52.06
C PHE A 80 0.17 7.85 52.07
N PRO A 81 -0.23 6.74 52.73
CA PRO A 81 -1.62 6.29 52.77
C PRO A 81 -2.57 7.31 53.42
N ASP A 82 -2.09 8.08 54.41
CA ASP A 82 -2.89 9.12 55.10
C ASP A 82 -3.18 10.36 54.25
N LEU A 83 -2.67 10.41 53.02
CA LEU A 83 -2.98 11.44 52.04
C LEU A 83 -4.01 10.99 51.00
N LYS A 84 -4.48 9.73 51.05
CA LYS A 84 -5.50 9.22 50.12
C LYS A 84 -6.83 9.97 50.32
N PRO A 85 -7.26 10.79 49.36
CA PRO A 85 -8.53 11.49 49.46
C PRO A 85 -9.70 10.56 49.07
N ASN A 86 -10.93 10.93 49.43
CA ASN A 86 -12.12 10.28 48.85
C ASN A 86 -12.19 10.52 47.33
N VAL A 87 -12.99 9.73 46.60
CA VAL A 87 -13.01 9.72 45.12
C VAL A 87 -13.33 11.10 44.51
N ALA A 88 -14.21 11.89 45.12
CA ALA A 88 -14.59 13.21 44.62
C ALA A 88 -13.48 14.25 44.86
N GLU A 89 -12.84 14.19 46.03
CA GLU A 89 -11.73 15.04 46.42
C GLU A 89 -10.44 14.70 45.66
N LYS A 90 -10.23 13.42 45.33
CA LYS A 90 -9.17 12.95 44.43
C LYS A 90 -9.18 13.67 43.10
N ARG A 91 -10.35 13.72 42.42
CA ARG A 91 -10.49 14.41 41.13
C ARG A 91 -10.23 15.92 41.23
N ARG A 92 -10.63 16.55 42.34
CA ARG A 92 -10.41 17.99 42.57
C ARG A 92 -8.95 18.32 42.84
N ILE A 93 -8.30 17.58 43.75
CA ILE A 93 -6.89 17.75 44.09
C ILE A 93 -6.02 17.43 42.88
N LYS A 94 -6.33 16.36 42.15
CA LYS A 94 -5.65 16.01 40.90
C LYS A 94 -5.73 17.16 39.91
N ARG A 95 -6.92 17.73 39.64
CA ARG A 95 -7.09 18.92 38.77
C ARG A 95 -6.24 20.12 39.21
N HIS A 96 -6.16 20.38 40.51
CA HIS A 96 -5.32 21.45 41.05
C HIS A 96 -3.81 21.15 40.95
N PHE A 97 -3.41 19.90 41.14
CA PHE A 97 -2.05 19.37 40.95
C PHE A 97 -1.56 19.47 39.49
N LEU A 98 -2.48 19.70 38.54
CA LEU A 98 -2.22 19.80 37.11
C LEU A 98 -2.20 21.25 36.61
N ASP A 99 -2.93 22.14 37.29
CA ASP A 99 -3.02 23.56 36.96
C ASP A 99 -1.87 24.39 37.59
N GLU A 100 -1.22 23.90 38.65
CA GLU A 100 -0.17 24.63 39.37
C GLU A 100 1.22 23.96 39.33
N THR A 101 2.22 24.82 39.53
CA THR A 101 3.65 24.63 39.33
C THR A 101 4.28 23.52 40.22
N PRO A 102 5.53 23.07 39.98
CA PRO A 102 6.21 22.01 40.76
C PRO A 102 6.08 22.10 42.29
N GLU A 103 5.85 23.30 42.82
CA GLU A 103 5.54 23.69 44.20
C GLU A 103 4.48 22.81 44.85
N SER A 104 3.37 22.49 44.16
CA SER A 104 2.29 21.67 44.71
C SER A 104 2.71 20.22 45.01
N VAL A 105 3.64 19.67 44.23
CA VAL A 105 4.21 18.33 44.44
C VAL A 105 5.10 18.31 45.68
N TYR A 106 5.89 19.38 45.88
CA TYR A 106 6.73 19.51 47.06
C TYR A 106 5.90 19.60 48.33
N ASP A 107 4.73 20.24 48.28
CA ASP A 107 3.82 20.31 49.41
C ASP A 107 3.28 18.93 49.78
N VAL A 108 2.85 18.12 48.80
CA VAL A 108 2.41 16.72 49.04
C VAL A 108 3.52 15.89 49.70
N ILE A 109 4.75 15.98 49.19
CA ILE A 109 5.90 15.27 49.78
C ILE A 109 6.18 15.78 51.20
N THR A 110 6.16 17.09 51.39
CA THR A 110 6.45 17.72 52.69
C THR A 110 5.39 17.36 53.72
N ASP A 111 4.11 17.40 53.37
CA ASP A 111 3.01 17.05 54.26
C ASP A 111 2.95 15.55 54.55
N GLY A 112 3.28 14.71 53.56
CA GLY A 112 3.46 13.28 53.75
C GLY A 112 4.57 12.97 54.76
N LEU A 113 5.74 13.57 54.59
CA LEU A 113 6.88 13.36 55.50
C LEU A 113 6.65 13.97 56.90
N LYS A 114 5.88 15.06 57.04
CA LYS A 114 5.44 15.56 58.36
C LYS A 114 4.62 14.53 59.14
N LYS A 115 3.76 13.74 58.46
CA LYS A 115 2.97 12.66 59.08
C LYS A 115 3.83 11.44 59.44
N TYR A 116 5.01 11.29 58.84
CA TYR A 116 5.94 10.20 59.11
C TYR A 116 7.34 10.72 59.49
N PRO A 117 7.51 11.27 60.71
CA PRO A 117 8.80 11.79 61.17
C PRO A 117 9.92 10.76 61.06
N HIS A 118 11.14 11.22 60.78
CA HIS A 118 12.34 10.38 60.61
C HIS A 118 12.29 9.40 59.43
N SER A 119 11.35 9.58 58.50
CA SER A 119 11.29 8.78 57.27
C SER A 119 12.02 9.44 56.11
N GLU A 120 12.60 8.64 55.22
CA GLU A 120 13.08 9.08 53.89
C GLU A 120 12.15 8.53 52.80
N LEU A 121 11.91 9.34 51.76
CA LEU A 121 11.14 8.92 50.58
C LEU A 121 12.09 8.49 49.44
N LEU A 122 11.91 7.27 48.94
CA LEU A 122 12.44 6.85 47.65
C LEU A 122 11.39 7.10 46.56
N LEU A 123 11.68 8.03 45.65
CA LEU A 123 10.94 8.18 44.40
C LEU A 123 11.60 7.30 43.33
N PHE A 124 10.91 6.21 42.96
CA PHE A 124 11.34 5.31 41.89
C PHE A 124 10.55 5.60 40.60
N ILE A 125 11.24 6.12 39.59
CA ILE A 125 10.68 6.41 38.27
C ILE A 125 11.15 5.32 37.30
N ASP A 126 10.28 4.35 37.04
CA ASP A 126 10.56 3.25 36.14
C ASP A 126 10.30 3.66 34.69
N GLN A 127 11.07 3.14 33.72
CA GLN A 127 10.93 3.44 32.30
C GLN A 127 10.95 4.95 32.00
N PHE A 128 11.99 5.62 32.51
CA PHE A 128 12.17 7.06 32.37
C PHE A 128 12.13 7.54 30.91
N GLU A 129 12.49 6.67 29.96
CA GLU A 129 12.38 6.96 28.53
C GLU A 129 10.98 7.35 28.05
N GLU A 130 9.91 6.92 28.73
CA GLU A 130 8.53 7.27 28.36
C GLU A 130 8.25 8.77 28.46
N LEU A 131 9.05 9.50 29.24
CA LEU A 131 9.00 10.96 29.31
C LEU A 131 9.36 11.61 27.97
N PHE A 132 10.16 10.93 27.12
CA PHE A 132 10.53 11.42 25.79
C PHE A 132 9.59 10.98 24.68
N THR A 133 8.83 9.89 24.89
CA THR A 133 7.98 9.29 23.84
C THR A 133 6.50 9.57 24.04
N ASN A 134 6.02 9.65 25.28
CA ASN A 134 4.61 9.69 25.61
C ASN A 134 4.18 11.06 26.16
N SER A 135 5.09 11.81 26.81
CA SER A 135 4.74 13.11 27.40
C SER A 135 4.79 14.27 26.39
N ASP A 136 3.91 15.25 26.54
CA ASP A 136 4.00 16.50 25.77
C ASP A 136 5.21 17.34 26.22
N ASP A 137 5.71 18.20 25.31
CA ASP A 137 6.95 18.97 25.54
C ASP A 137 6.86 19.87 26.79
N ALA A 138 5.71 20.52 27.02
CA ALA A 138 5.54 21.43 28.14
C ALA A 138 5.53 20.70 29.49
N SER A 139 4.83 19.56 29.56
CA SER A 139 4.81 18.71 30.75
C SER A 139 6.17 18.06 31.03
N ARG A 140 6.88 17.62 29.98
CA ARG A 140 8.24 17.07 30.09
C ARG A 140 9.19 18.08 30.70
N ASP A 141 9.23 19.31 30.17
CA ASP A 141 10.17 20.34 30.63
C ASP A 141 9.91 20.71 32.09
N ARG A 142 8.63 20.83 32.49
CA ARG A 142 8.25 21.04 33.89
C ARG A 142 8.68 19.89 34.80
N PHE A 143 8.53 18.65 34.34
CA PHE A 143 8.94 17.47 35.10
C PHE A 143 10.48 17.40 35.27
N MET A 144 11.24 17.81 34.26
CA MET A 144 12.70 17.95 34.37
C MET A 144 13.09 18.98 35.42
N THR A 145 12.44 20.16 35.43
CA THR A 145 12.66 21.17 36.48
C THR A 145 12.34 20.63 37.87
N PHE A 146 11.25 19.86 38.02
CA PHE A 146 10.91 19.19 39.27
C PHE A 146 12.05 18.25 39.74
N LEU A 147 12.57 17.40 38.85
CA LEU A 147 13.65 16.48 39.20
C LEU A 147 14.96 17.18 39.60
N GLN A 148 15.23 18.36 39.05
CA GLN A 148 16.39 19.14 39.45
C GLN A 148 16.24 19.70 40.87
N ASN A 149 15.08 20.27 41.16
CA ASN A 149 14.81 20.95 42.41
C ASN A 149 14.66 19.96 43.58
N ILE A 150 14.08 18.78 43.36
CA ILE A 150 13.92 17.75 44.41
C ILE A 150 15.26 17.20 44.93
N GLN A 151 16.34 17.31 44.14
CA GLN A 151 17.68 16.87 44.55
C GLN A 151 18.29 17.70 45.67
N GLY A 152 17.80 18.92 45.91
CA GLY A 152 18.21 19.74 47.04
C GLY A 152 17.72 19.23 48.40
N ARG A 153 16.79 18.26 48.40
CA ARG A 153 16.20 17.71 49.63
C ARG A 153 17.05 16.58 50.21
N THR A 154 17.21 16.58 51.54
CA THR A 154 17.94 15.54 52.27
C THR A 154 17.08 14.35 52.67
N ASP A 155 15.75 14.48 52.55
CA ASP A 155 14.74 13.49 52.93
C ASP A 155 14.15 12.73 51.72
N VAL A 156 14.60 13.03 50.50
CA VAL A 156 14.18 12.35 49.26
C VAL A 156 15.38 11.76 48.52
N ARG A 157 15.21 10.56 47.94
CA ARG A 157 16.12 9.99 46.93
C ARG A 157 15.35 9.63 45.69
N VAL A 158 15.93 9.90 44.53
CA VAL A 158 15.36 9.57 43.23
C VAL A 158 16.18 8.47 42.59
N VAL A 159 15.50 7.39 42.19
CA VAL A 159 16.09 6.35 41.34
C VAL A 159 15.30 6.34 40.05
N ILE A 160 15.99 6.42 38.91
CA ILE A 160 15.38 6.23 37.61
C ILE A 160 15.89 4.95 36.97
N THR A 161 15.06 4.25 36.20
CA THR A 161 15.53 3.23 35.26
C THR A 161 15.37 3.77 33.84
N MET A 162 16.38 3.54 32.99
CA MET A 162 16.31 3.99 31.60
C MET A 162 17.03 3.01 30.68
N ARG A 163 16.53 2.82 29.47
CA ARG A 163 17.30 2.09 28.45
C ARG A 163 18.53 2.89 27.98
N SER A 164 19.63 2.21 27.69
CA SER A 164 20.89 2.85 27.29
C SER A 164 20.84 3.56 25.92
N ASP A 165 19.94 3.14 25.03
CA ASP A 165 19.68 3.78 23.73
C ASP A 165 18.96 5.14 23.84
N PHE A 166 18.33 5.42 24.98
CA PHE A 166 17.76 6.74 25.30
C PHE A 166 18.76 7.70 25.95
N PHE A 167 19.96 7.23 26.31
CA PHE A 167 21.00 8.07 26.92
C PHE A 167 21.36 9.32 26.08
N PRO A 168 21.43 9.27 24.72
CA PRO A 168 21.67 10.47 23.91
C PRO A 168 20.59 11.54 24.06
N ARG A 169 19.33 11.16 24.32
CA ARG A 169 18.22 12.13 24.52
C ARG A 169 18.38 12.93 25.81
N CYS A 170 19.06 12.39 26.80
CA CYS A 170 19.36 13.13 28.04
C CYS A 170 20.36 14.27 27.81
N ALA A 171 21.16 14.23 26.74
CA ALA A 171 22.12 15.29 26.42
C ALA A 171 21.44 16.62 26.06
N ASP A 172 20.19 16.57 25.60
CA ASP A 172 19.37 17.76 25.30
C ASP A 172 18.95 18.50 26.59
N PHE A 173 19.16 17.90 27.78
CA PHE A 173 18.80 18.44 29.09
C PHE A 173 20.05 18.50 30.00
N PRO A 174 20.78 19.64 30.02
CA PRO A 174 22.09 19.75 30.68
C PRO A 174 22.11 19.31 32.15
N ASP A 175 21.08 19.67 32.93
CA ASP A 175 21.00 19.31 34.34
C ASP A 175 20.70 17.82 34.56
N LEU A 176 19.86 17.22 33.72
CA LEU A 176 19.61 15.77 33.78
C LEU A 176 20.91 15.02 33.46
N ALA A 177 21.64 15.45 32.42
CA ALA A 177 22.94 14.87 32.08
C ALA A 177 23.92 14.97 33.26
N ARG A 178 23.95 16.11 33.97
CA ARG A 178 24.74 16.29 35.19
C ARG A 178 24.33 15.30 36.28
N LEU A 179 23.03 15.16 36.55
CA LEU A 179 22.51 14.24 37.58
C LEU A 179 22.85 12.78 37.28
N ILE A 180 22.68 12.35 36.04
CA ILE A 180 23.04 11.00 35.60
C ILE A 180 24.55 10.75 35.78
N ASN A 181 25.39 11.71 35.43
CA ASN A 181 26.85 11.58 35.57
C ASN A 181 27.30 11.51 37.04
N MET A 182 26.55 12.10 37.99
CA MET A 182 26.83 12.01 39.43
C MET A 182 26.45 10.66 40.05
N GLY A 183 25.63 9.86 39.37
CA GLY A 183 25.17 8.57 39.88
C GLY A 183 24.55 7.72 38.79
N ASN A 184 25.36 6.95 38.07
CA ASN A 184 24.88 5.98 37.08
C ASN A 184 25.34 4.56 37.44
N TYR A 185 24.42 3.61 37.39
CA TYR A 185 24.68 2.19 37.52
C TYR A 185 24.27 1.47 36.24
N LEU A 186 25.26 1.04 35.46
CA LEU A 186 25.03 0.29 34.23
C LEU A 186 24.79 -1.20 34.55
N VAL A 187 23.58 -1.67 34.28
CA VAL A 187 23.18 -3.07 34.43
C VAL A 187 23.58 -3.83 33.16
N SER A 188 24.56 -4.71 33.30
CA SER A 188 24.94 -5.65 32.24
C SER A 188 23.88 -6.75 32.07
N ILE A 189 23.94 -7.43 30.94
CA ILE A 189 23.16 -8.65 30.71
C ILE A 189 23.56 -9.69 31.78
N PRO A 190 22.60 -10.36 32.46
CA PRO A 190 22.91 -11.39 33.45
C PRO A 190 23.72 -12.56 32.85
N SER A 191 24.70 -13.08 33.59
CA SER A 191 25.40 -14.31 33.20
C SER A 191 24.48 -15.52 33.29
N ARG A 192 24.88 -16.66 32.69
CA ARG A 192 24.11 -17.90 32.79
C ARG A 192 23.89 -18.34 34.23
N GLU A 193 24.90 -18.18 35.09
CA GLU A 193 24.81 -18.47 36.53
C GLU A 193 23.84 -17.50 37.23
N ALA A 194 23.88 -16.22 36.87
CA ALA A 194 22.93 -15.25 37.40
C ALA A 194 21.49 -15.56 36.98
N LEU A 195 21.27 -16.01 35.74
CA LEU A 195 19.95 -16.45 35.25
C LEU A 195 19.48 -17.70 35.98
N ARG A 196 20.37 -18.68 36.23
CA ARG A 196 20.06 -19.84 37.06
C ARG A 196 19.61 -19.42 38.46
N ASP A 197 20.38 -18.54 39.11
CA ASP A 197 20.05 -17.99 40.44
C ASP A 197 18.69 -17.25 40.43
N MET A 198 18.36 -16.57 39.33
CA MET A 198 17.07 -15.88 39.14
C MET A 198 15.88 -16.84 39.03
N ILE A 199 16.11 -18.13 38.77
CA ILE A 199 15.07 -19.17 38.72
C ILE A 199 15.04 -19.94 40.05
N GLU A 200 16.18 -20.50 40.45
CA GLU A 200 16.26 -21.44 41.57
C GLU A 200 16.00 -20.75 42.92
N ARG A 201 16.51 -19.53 43.14
CA ARG A 201 16.36 -18.85 44.43
C ARG A 201 14.92 -18.36 44.70
N PRO A 202 14.20 -17.76 43.73
CA PRO A 202 12.80 -17.43 43.93
C PRO A 202 11.93 -18.68 44.12
N ALA A 203 12.15 -19.73 43.33
CA ALA A 203 11.44 -21.00 43.47
C ALA A 203 11.60 -21.59 44.87
N GLY A 204 12.85 -21.70 45.36
CA GLY A 204 13.13 -22.19 46.70
C GLY A 204 12.53 -21.33 47.83
N ARG A 205 12.43 -20.00 47.65
CA ARG A 205 11.75 -19.12 48.61
C ARG A 205 10.23 -19.26 48.60
N ALA A 206 9.65 -19.58 47.45
CA ALA A 206 8.23 -19.82 47.29
C ALA A 206 7.81 -21.24 47.68
N GLY A 207 8.76 -22.13 48.01
CA GLY A 207 8.49 -23.55 48.27
C GLY A 207 8.27 -24.37 47.00
N VAL A 208 8.55 -23.81 45.82
CA VAL A 208 8.37 -24.47 44.53
C VAL A 208 9.57 -25.35 44.23
N ILE A 209 9.31 -26.61 43.92
CA ILE A 209 10.31 -27.58 43.46
C ILE A 209 10.39 -27.49 41.93
N VAL A 210 11.58 -27.63 41.36
CA VAL A 210 11.81 -27.66 39.91
C VAL A 210 12.57 -28.94 39.59
N ASP A 211 12.13 -29.69 38.58
CA ASP A 211 12.79 -30.93 38.15
C ASP A 211 14.30 -30.74 37.91
N ASP A 212 15.08 -31.76 38.31
CA ASP A 212 16.53 -31.78 38.13
C ASP A 212 16.91 -31.63 36.65
N GLY A 213 17.69 -30.59 36.34
CA GLY A 213 18.14 -30.30 34.97
C GLY A 213 17.19 -29.46 34.13
N LEU A 214 15.94 -29.24 34.56
CA LEU A 214 14.97 -28.43 33.82
C LEU A 214 15.42 -26.96 33.71
N VAL A 215 16.00 -26.40 34.76
CA VAL A 215 16.57 -25.04 34.74
C VAL A 215 17.65 -24.92 33.66
N SER A 216 18.50 -25.94 33.50
CA SER A 216 19.52 -25.94 32.44
C SER A 216 18.88 -25.93 31.05
N GLN A 217 17.84 -26.74 30.86
CA GLN A 217 17.10 -26.81 29.60
C GLN A 217 16.43 -25.49 29.24
N ILE A 218 15.74 -24.84 30.19
CA ILE A 218 15.12 -23.52 30.00
C ILE A 218 16.17 -22.49 29.58
N LEU A 219 17.36 -22.51 30.19
CA LEU A 219 18.44 -21.60 29.84
C LEU A 219 18.99 -21.87 28.43
N ASP A 220 19.11 -23.14 28.03
CA ASP A 220 19.55 -23.50 26.68
C ASP A 220 18.55 -23.05 25.61
N ASP A 221 17.26 -23.28 25.86
CA ASP A 221 16.16 -22.86 25.00
C ASP A 221 15.97 -21.33 24.98
N THR A 222 16.47 -20.62 25.99
CA THR A 222 16.40 -19.14 26.05
C THR A 222 17.60 -18.48 25.37
N LEU A 223 18.79 -19.08 25.45
CA LEU A 223 20.06 -18.43 25.08
C LEU A 223 20.60 -18.81 23.70
N HIS A 224 20.01 -19.81 23.01
CA HIS A 224 20.25 -20.18 21.60
C HIS A 224 21.61 -19.71 21.01
N GLY A 225 22.71 -20.36 21.41
CA GLY A 225 24.04 -20.11 20.83
C GLY A 225 24.68 -18.74 21.11
N GLY A 226 24.16 -17.97 22.08
CA GLY A 226 24.76 -16.75 22.60
C GLY A 226 24.64 -15.50 21.72
N LYS A 227 23.90 -15.56 20.61
CA LYS A 227 23.85 -14.46 19.61
C LYS A 227 22.66 -13.51 19.73
N ASP A 228 21.56 -13.89 20.38
CA ASP A 228 20.40 -13.00 20.53
C ASP A 228 19.85 -13.03 21.97
N VAL A 229 20.25 -12.05 22.78
CA VAL A 229 19.83 -11.92 24.20
C VAL A 229 18.75 -10.84 24.38
N LYS A 230 18.39 -10.12 23.31
CA LYS A 230 17.32 -9.12 23.35
C LYS A 230 15.98 -9.84 23.55
N GLY A 231 15.25 -9.50 24.62
CA GLY A 231 13.95 -10.10 24.94
C GLY A 231 13.99 -11.48 25.62
N ALA A 232 15.13 -12.17 25.62
CA ALA A 232 15.30 -13.51 26.20
C ALA A 232 14.82 -13.63 27.67
N LEU A 233 15.11 -12.62 28.49
CA LEU A 233 14.64 -12.55 29.88
C LEU A 233 13.12 -12.44 30.01
N ALA A 234 12.46 -11.76 29.08
CA ALA A 234 11.01 -11.67 29.06
C ALA A 234 10.35 -12.99 28.67
N LEU A 235 10.98 -13.73 27.76
CA LEU A 235 10.56 -15.06 27.33
C LEU A 235 10.67 -16.07 28.46
N MET A 236 11.84 -16.12 29.09
CA MET A 236 12.11 -16.97 30.24
C MET A 236 11.13 -16.66 31.39
N ALA A 237 10.93 -15.38 31.71
CA ALA A 237 9.99 -14.98 32.75
C ALA A 237 8.55 -15.44 32.46
N TYR A 238 8.11 -15.36 31.20
CA TYR A 238 6.77 -15.81 30.83
C TYR A 238 6.63 -17.35 30.88
N ALA A 239 7.61 -18.08 30.34
CA ALA A 239 7.60 -19.54 30.41
C ALA A 239 7.56 -20.02 31.87
N LEU A 240 8.33 -19.40 32.75
CA LEU A 240 8.34 -19.71 34.18
C LEU A 240 7.02 -19.36 34.87
N ASP A 241 6.39 -18.23 34.52
CA ASP A 241 5.08 -17.82 35.04
C ASP A 241 3.97 -18.81 34.63
N GLU A 242 3.96 -19.26 33.37
CA GLU A 242 3.01 -20.27 32.89
C GLU A 242 3.23 -21.63 33.57
N LEU A 243 4.49 -22.07 33.69
CA LEU A 243 4.82 -23.29 34.44
C LEU A 243 4.37 -23.21 35.90
N TYR A 244 4.57 -22.07 36.55
CA TYR A 244 4.14 -21.85 37.93
C TYR A 244 2.62 -21.86 38.06
N LYS A 245 1.88 -21.25 37.12
CA LYS A 245 0.40 -21.31 37.10
C LYS A 245 -0.09 -22.74 36.89
N ILE A 246 0.54 -23.50 36.00
CA ILE A 246 0.24 -24.93 35.82
C ILE A 246 0.49 -25.65 37.15
N ALA A 247 1.67 -25.56 37.73
CA ALA A 247 1.97 -26.22 39.01
C ALA A 247 0.98 -25.82 40.14
N SER A 248 0.63 -24.54 40.22
CA SER A 248 -0.29 -24.00 41.25
C SER A 248 -1.73 -24.47 41.04
N ALA A 249 -2.21 -24.57 39.79
CA ALA A 249 -3.57 -24.99 39.49
C ALA A 249 -3.81 -26.47 39.84
N TRP A 250 -2.74 -27.28 39.84
CA TRP A 250 -2.77 -28.69 40.21
C TRP A 250 -2.53 -28.90 41.71
N GLY A 251 -2.10 -27.86 42.44
CA GLY A 251 -1.82 -27.89 43.87
C GLY A 251 -0.50 -28.56 44.24
N ASP A 252 0.39 -28.77 43.26
CA ASP A 252 1.55 -29.66 43.42
C ASP A 252 2.87 -28.91 43.72
N ASP A 253 2.90 -27.57 43.74
CA ASP A 253 4.09 -26.73 43.97
C ASP A 253 5.36 -27.23 43.23
N HIS A 254 5.18 -27.93 42.11
CA HIS A 254 6.24 -28.65 41.41
C HIS A 254 6.20 -28.37 39.91
N ILE A 255 7.27 -27.77 39.40
CA ILE A 255 7.45 -27.47 37.97
C ILE A 255 8.19 -28.63 37.31
N THR A 256 7.49 -29.35 36.40
CA THR A 256 8.00 -30.59 35.81
C THR A 256 8.45 -30.46 34.35
N PHE A 257 9.28 -31.40 33.89
CA PHE A 257 9.63 -31.55 32.47
C PHE A 257 8.41 -31.86 31.59
N VAL A 258 7.39 -32.52 32.14
CA VAL A 258 6.17 -32.87 31.40
C VAL A 258 5.40 -31.60 31.05
N ASP A 259 5.19 -30.72 32.02
CA ASP A 259 4.51 -29.44 31.82
C ASP A 259 5.30 -28.54 30.88
N TYR A 260 6.63 -28.51 31.02
CA TYR A 260 7.49 -27.75 30.12
C TYR A 260 7.44 -28.23 28.67
N ARG A 261 7.40 -29.55 28.44
CA ARG A 261 7.22 -30.10 27.10
C ARG A 261 5.81 -29.86 26.56
N ALA A 262 4.79 -29.95 27.40
CA ALA A 262 3.41 -29.65 27.02
C ALA A 262 3.23 -28.18 26.63
N LEU A 263 3.96 -27.26 27.27
CA LEU A 263 4.02 -25.84 26.91
C LEU A 263 4.72 -25.60 25.56
N GLY A 264 5.46 -26.58 25.03
CA GLY A 264 6.30 -26.44 23.84
C GLY A 264 7.63 -25.72 24.12
N GLY A 265 8.10 -25.77 25.37
CA GLY A 265 9.29 -25.07 25.82
C GLY A 265 9.15 -23.54 25.83
N VAL A 266 10.28 -22.83 25.93
CA VAL A 266 10.30 -21.35 25.91
C VAL A 266 9.72 -20.80 24.60
N ALA A 267 9.95 -21.47 23.48
CA ALA A 267 9.48 -21.03 22.17
C ALA A 267 7.96 -21.21 21.99
N GLY A 268 7.39 -22.33 22.47
CA GLY A 268 5.94 -22.58 22.46
C GLY A 268 5.15 -21.61 23.33
N ALA A 269 5.73 -21.19 24.46
CA ALA A 269 5.13 -20.18 25.33
C ALA A 269 4.88 -18.85 24.58
N ILE A 270 5.75 -18.43 23.65
CA ILE A 270 5.55 -17.23 22.83
C ILE A 270 4.32 -17.36 21.94
N GLY A 271 4.18 -18.51 21.29
CA GLY A 271 3.05 -18.82 20.43
C GLY A 271 1.73 -18.69 21.19
N ASN A 272 1.65 -19.34 22.36
CA ASN A 272 0.47 -19.29 23.21
C ASN A 272 0.17 -17.86 23.72
N ARG A 273 1.21 -17.09 24.07
CA ARG A 273 1.04 -15.70 24.49
C ARG A 273 0.51 -14.82 23.38
N ALA A 274 1.03 -14.96 22.16
CA ALA A 274 0.58 -14.22 21.00
C ALA A 274 -0.87 -14.57 20.65
N GLU A 275 -1.20 -15.87 20.67
CA GLU A 275 -2.55 -16.38 20.43
C GLU A 275 -3.54 -15.82 21.46
N HIS A 276 -3.19 -15.86 22.75
CA HIS A 276 -4.03 -15.34 23.81
C HIS A 276 -4.20 -13.81 23.72
N ALA A 277 -3.11 -13.06 23.54
CA ALA A 277 -3.15 -11.60 23.39
C ALA A 277 -4.01 -11.17 22.20
N PHE A 278 -3.89 -11.87 21.08
CA PHE A 278 -4.69 -11.62 19.89
C PHE A 278 -6.18 -11.93 20.11
N ASN A 279 -6.49 -13.12 20.65
CA ASN A 279 -7.88 -13.57 20.84
C ASN A 279 -8.62 -12.78 21.93
N GLN A 280 -7.91 -12.24 22.92
CA GLN A 280 -8.50 -11.33 23.90
C GLN A 280 -8.88 -9.98 23.28
N LEU A 281 -8.04 -9.45 22.39
CA LEU A 281 -8.29 -8.16 21.75
C LEU A 281 -9.37 -8.28 20.66
N PHE A 282 -9.39 -9.39 19.93
CA PHE A 282 -10.30 -9.62 18.81
C PHE A 282 -11.12 -10.93 18.97
N PRO A 283 -11.98 -11.05 20.00
CA PRO A 283 -12.68 -12.29 20.34
C PRO A 283 -13.72 -12.74 19.30
N HIS A 284 -14.16 -11.82 18.44
CA HIS A 284 -15.18 -12.06 17.41
C HIS A 284 -14.64 -11.91 15.97
N ALA A 285 -13.32 -11.85 15.80
CA ALA A 285 -12.74 -11.79 14.46
C ALA A 285 -12.90 -13.14 13.74
N ASP A 286 -13.47 -13.08 12.54
CA ASP A 286 -13.47 -14.20 11.59
C ASP A 286 -12.08 -14.36 10.93
N ASP A 287 -11.91 -15.42 10.15
CA ASP A 287 -10.62 -15.75 9.52
C ASP A 287 -10.15 -14.67 8.53
N ASP A 288 -11.08 -13.98 7.86
CA ASP A 288 -10.77 -12.89 6.92
C ASP A 288 -10.32 -11.61 7.66
N ALA A 289 -10.94 -11.28 8.79
CA ALA A 289 -10.50 -10.17 9.65
C ALA A 289 -9.13 -10.47 10.25
N LYS A 290 -8.91 -11.69 10.75
CA LYS A 290 -7.61 -12.15 11.26
C LYS A 290 -6.52 -12.01 10.20
N LYS A 291 -6.78 -12.52 8.99
CA LYS A 291 -5.85 -12.43 7.86
C LYS A 291 -5.52 -10.98 7.51
N ARG A 292 -6.50 -10.08 7.45
CA ARG A 292 -6.29 -8.65 7.16
C ARG A 292 -5.42 -7.96 8.22
N LEU A 293 -5.64 -8.24 9.49
CA LEU A 293 -4.84 -7.69 10.59
C LEU A 293 -3.39 -8.19 10.54
N LEU A 294 -3.21 -9.49 10.28
CA LEU A 294 -1.87 -10.07 10.09
C LEU A 294 -1.15 -9.42 8.90
N GLN A 295 -1.82 -9.29 7.76
CA GLN A 295 -1.26 -8.63 6.58
C GLN A 295 -0.85 -7.18 6.89
N ALA A 296 -1.76 -6.40 7.49
CA ALA A 296 -1.54 -4.99 7.78
C ALA A 296 -0.30 -4.72 8.65
N VAL A 297 -0.05 -5.55 9.67
CA VAL A 297 1.05 -5.36 10.61
C VAL A 297 2.31 -6.14 10.18
N PHE A 298 2.17 -7.43 9.85
CA PHE A 298 3.32 -8.30 9.63
C PHE A 298 3.96 -8.20 8.24
N HIS A 299 3.30 -7.59 7.24
CA HIS A 299 4.00 -7.20 5.98
C HIS A 299 5.12 -6.18 6.18
N GLN A 300 5.09 -5.46 7.31
CA GLN A 300 6.10 -4.48 7.66
C GLN A 300 7.15 -5.02 8.65
N LEU A 301 6.85 -6.13 9.33
CA LEU A 301 7.69 -6.72 10.38
C LEU A 301 8.37 -8.04 9.98
N VAL A 302 7.93 -8.66 8.90
CA VAL A 302 8.46 -9.92 8.38
C VAL A 302 9.06 -9.71 7.00
N VAL A 303 10.23 -10.31 6.77
CA VAL A 303 10.77 -10.53 5.44
C VAL A 303 11.17 -12.00 5.31
N VAL A 304 10.84 -12.59 4.17
CA VAL A 304 11.24 -13.97 3.86
C VAL A 304 12.47 -13.92 2.95
N ASP A 305 13.47 -14.75 3.25
CA ASP A 305 14.63 -14.92 2.38
C ASP A 305 14.41 -15.89 1.23
N GLU A 306 15.41 -16.03 0.36
CA GLU A 306 15.30 -16.91 -0.81
C GLU A 306 15.15 -18.38 -0.40
N ASP A 307 15.63 -18.76 0.79
CA ASP A 307 15.51 -20.10 1.36
C ASP A 307 14.16 -20.32 2.07
N GLY A 308 13.28 -19.31 2.10
CA GLY A 308 11.97 -19.40 2.76
C GLY A 308 11.99 -19.14 4.25
N THR A 309 13.11 -18.70 4.82
CA THR A 309 13.23 -18.43 6.25
C THR A 309 12.68 -17.03 6.57
N PRO A 310 11.67 -16.92 7.44
CA PRO A 310 11.18 -15.62 7.90
C PRO A 310 12.18 -15.01 8.88
N THR A 311 12.52 -13.75 8.64
CA THR A 311 13.41 -12.93 9.48
C THR A 311 12.74 -11.61 9.82
N ARG A 312 13.17 -10.97 10.92
CA ARG A 312 12.58 -9.71 11.38
C ARG A 312 12.96 -8.55 10.46
N LYS A 313 11.99 -7.68 10.18
CA LYS A 313 12.15 -6.38 9.52
C LYS A 313 11.77 -5.26 10.47
N TYR A 314 12.46 -4.13 10.37
CA TYR A 314 12.11 -2.90 11.08
C TYR A 314 11.02 -2.15 10.32
N TRP A 315 9.98 -1.76 11.05
CA TRP A 315 8.96 -0.87 10.54
C TRP A 315 9.13 0.52 11.15
N THR A 316 9.63 1.47 10.35
CA THR A 316 9.58 2.89 10.69
C THR A 316 8.14 3.37 10.55
N LEU A 317 7.52 3.79 11.65
CA LEU A 317 6.11 4.19 11.66
C LEU A 317 5.89 5.53 12.34
N ILE A 318 4.80 6.19 11.95
CA ILE A 318 4.28 7.39 12.61
C ILE A 318 3.03 6.93 13.36
N PRO A 319 3.07 6.79 14.71
CA PRO A 319 1.97 6.17 15.46
C PRO A 319 0.62 6.85 15.22
N ALA A 320 0.62 8.18 15.01
CA ALA A 320 -0.57 8.98 14.76
C ALA A 320 -1.31 8.62 13.45
N GLN A 321 -0.64 7.98 12.47
CA GLN A 321 -1.21 7.62 11.17
C GLN A 321 -1.75 6.19 11.10
N LEU A 322 -1.58 5.40 12.18
CA LEU A 322 -2.06 4.02 12.23
C LEU A 322 -3.58 3.97 12.45
N PRO A 323 -4.31 3.12 11.71
CA PRO A 323 -5.68 2.73 12.05
C PRO A 323 -5.79 2.19 13.49
N ASP A 324 -6.97 2.39 14.11
CA ASP A 324 -7.20 2.07 15.53
C ASP A 324 -6.99 0.59 15.85
N ASP A 325 -7.36 -0.31 14.93
CA ASP A 325 -7.20 -1.76 15.07
C ASP A 325 -5.72 -2.18 15.03
N GLN A 326 -4.92 -1.60 14.12
CA GLN A 326 -3.48 -1.82 14.05
C GLN A 326 -2.77 -1.27 15.29
N ARG A 327 -3.15 -0.06 15.73
CA ARG A 327 -2.58 0.55 16.94
C ARG A 327 -2.87 -0.32 18.17
N ALA A 328 -4.12 -0.74 18.36
CA ALA A 328 -4.52 -1.60 19.48
C ALA A 328 -3.76 -2.94 19.48
N LEU A 329 -3.59 -3.56 18.31
CA LEU A 329 -2.81 -4.79 18.16
C LEU A 329 -1.34 -4.58 18.53
N ILE A 330 -0.72 -3.51 18.02
CA ILE A 330 0.68 -3.17 18.30
C ILE A 330 0.87 -2.91 19.80
N ASP A 331 0.02 -2.10 20.41
CA ASP A 331 0.11 -1.75 21.84
C ASP A 331 -0.06 -2.99 22.72
N THR A 332 -1.03 -3.85 22.39
CA THR A 332 -1.26 -5.12 23.10
C THR A 332 -0.05 -6.04 22.96
N PHE A 333 0.54 -6.13 21.77
CA PHE A 333 1.72 -6.96 21.55
C PHE A 333 2.98 -6.39 22.22
N ILE A 334 3.09 -5.07 22.37
CA ILE A 334 4.17 -4.43 23.15
C ILE A 334 3.99 -4.72 24.64
N GLN A 335 2.77 -4.60 25.17
CA GLN A 335 2.45 -4.97 26.56
C GLN A 335 2.73 -6.46 26.82
N ALA A 336 2.42 -7.31 25.83
CA ALA A 336 2.77 -8.72 25.82
C ALA A 336 4.28 -8.99 25.54
N ARG A 337 5.09 -7.96 25.32
CA ARG A 337 6.54 -8.05 25.03
C ARG A 337 6.87 -8.89 23.78
N LEU A 338 5.94 -8.98 22.83
CA LEU A 338 6.08 -9.66 21.55
C LEU A 338 6.63 -8.72 20.47
N LEU A 339 6.37 -7.42 20.60
CA LEU A 339 6.93 -6.35 19.77
C LEU A 339 7.71 -5.37 20.66
N VAL A 340 8.69 -4.69 20.07
CA VAL A 340 9.55 -3.74 20.78
C VAL A 340 9.79 -2.52 19.90
N TYR A 341 9.77 -1.35 20.52
CA TYR A 341 10.33 -0.14 19.90
C TYR A 341 11.85 -0.15 19.96
N ASP A 342 12.46 0.10 18.81
CA ASP A 342 13.88 0.38 18.66
C ASP A 342 14.08 1.84 18.24
N SER A 343 15.08 2.50 18.82
CA SER A 343 15.43 3.89 18.54
C SER A 343 16.81 3.91 17.89
N ARG A 344 16.85 3.75 16.57
CA ARG A 344 18.12 3.74 15.83
C ARG A 344 18.55 5.10 15.30
N ASP A 345 17.64 6.07 15.24
CA ASP A 345 17.99 7.39 14.72
C ASP A 345 17.14 8.53 15.31
N ARG A 346 17.72 9.74 15.28
CA ARG A 346 17.14 10.98 15.81
C ARG A 346 15.73 11.24 15.24
N GLY A 347 14.70 10.84 15.99
CA GLY A 347 13.30 11.23 15.75
C GLY A 347 12.41 10.19 15.08
N GLN A 348 12.93 9.00 14.72
CA GLN A 348 12.12 7.94 14.12
C GLN A 348 11.88 6.79 15.11
N VAL A 349 10.62 6.46 15.33
CA VAL A 349 10.21 5.27 16.09
C VAL A 349 10.18 4.09 15.14
N THR A 350 11.01 3.07 15.41
CA THR A 350 10.98 1.82 14.66
C THR A 350 10.38 0.71 15.51
N LEU A 351 9.52 -0.10 14.92
CA LEU A 351 8.91 -1.27 15.54
C LEU A 351 9.56 -2.54 14.98
N GLU A 352 9.85 -3.49 15.85
CA GLU A 352 10.35 -4.82 15.47
C GLU A 352 9.70 -5.94 16.28
N VAL A 353 9.80 -7.17 15.79
CA VAL A 353 9.44 -8.36 16.55
C VAL A 353 10.52 -8.65 17.61
N ALA A 354 10.10 -8.86 18.85
CA ALA A 354 10.99 -9.11 19.98
C ALA A 354 11.87 -10.35 19.76
N HIS A 355 11.30 -11.42 19.17
CA HIS A 355 12.01 -12.65 18.87
C HIS A 355 11.42 -13.34 17.63
N GLU A 356 12.28 -13.82 16.73
CA GLU A 356 11.86 -14.52 15.49
C GLU A 356 11.18 -15.87 15.75
N ALA A 357 11.19 -16.35 16.99
CA ALA A 357 10.46 -17.55 17.40
C ALA A 357 8.95 -17.35 17.24
N LEU A 358 8.47 -16.10 17.28
CA LEU A 358 7.09 -15.75 16.99
C LEU A 358 6.65 -16.23 15.59
N PHE A 359 7.53 -16.14 14.58
CA PHE A 359 7.20 -16.52 13.20
C PHE A 359 6.95 -18.02 13.01
N ARG A 360 7.45 -18.85 13.94
CA ARG A 360 7.37 -20.31 13.86
C ARG A 360 6.39 -20.90 14.87
N ASN A 361 6.28 -20.30 16.06
CA ASN A 361 5.55 -20.89 17.17
C ASN A 361 4.15 -20.28 17.36
N TRP A 362 3.86 -19.12 16.79
CA TRP A 362 2.49 -18.63 16.71
C TRP A 362 1.79 -19.22 15.49
N ALA A 363 0.95 -20.22 15.71
CA ALA A 363 0.36 -21.05 14.65
C ALA A 363 -0.34 -20.23 13.56
N MET A 364 -1.10 -19.20 13.93
CA MET A 364 -1.81 -18.36 12.96
C MET A 364 -0.85 -17.56 12.06
N LEU A 365 0.20 -16.96 12.63
CA LEU A 365 1.21 -16.23 11.85
C LEU A 365 2.06 -17.18 11.01
N ALA A 366 2.48 -18.32 11.56
CA ALA A 366 3.25 -19.32 10.83
C ALA A 366 2.48 -19.85 9.61
N ALA A 367 1.18 -20.16 9.78
CA ALA A 367 0.31 -20.59 8.68
C ALA A 367 0.15 -19.51 7.61
N TRP A 368 0.00 -18.25 8.02
CA TRP A 368 -0.07 -17.13 7.08
C TRP A 368 1.25 -16.93 6.32
N ILE A 369 2.41 -16.95 6.99
CA ILE A 369 3.73 -16.84 6.35
C ILE A 369 3.91 -17.97 5.32
N ALA A 370 3.58 -19.21 5.69
CA ALA A 370 3.68 -20.37 4.80
C ALA A 370 2.79 -20.22 3.56
N GLY A 371 1.54 -19.76 3.75
CA GLY A 371 0.60 -19.53 2.64
C GLY A 371 0.95 -18.33 1.75
N ALA A 372 1.73 -17.37 2.26
CA ALA A 372 2.12 -16.15 1.56
C ALA A 372 3.61 -16.13 1.15
N GLN A 373 4.34 -17.24 1.31
CA GLN A 373 5.79 -17.27 1.21
C GLN A 373 6.32 -16.70 -0.12
N GLU A 374 5.79 -17.19 -1.25
CA GLU A 374 6.18 -16.72 -2.59
C GLU A 374 5.86 -15.24 -2.80
N ASP A 375 4.70 -14.79 -2.32
CA ASP A 375 4.25 -13.40 -2.41
C ASP A 375 5.14 -12.46 -1.56
N LEU A 376 5.56 -12.89 -0.37
CA LEU A 376 6.46 -12.14 0.51
C LEU A 376 7.86 -12.00 -0.08
N ILE A 377 8.36 -13.07 -0.74
CA ILE A 377 9.63 -13.02 -1.50
C ILE A 377 9.50 -12.05 -2.68
N LEU A 378 8.42 -12.12 -3.44
CA LEU A 378 8.19 -11.21 -4.58
C LEU A 378 8.06 -9.75 -4.11
N LEU A 379 7.34 -9.50 -3.02
CA LEU A 379 7.23 -8.18 -2.41
C LEU A 379 8.60 -7.62 -2.01
N ARG A 380 9.47 -8.45 -1.41
CA ARG A 380 10.87 -8.06 -1.11
C ARG A 380 11.62 -7.68 -2.38
N GLN A 381 11.51 -8.47 -3.44
CA GLN A 381 12.15 -8.19 -4.73
C GLN A 381 11.66 -6.88 -5.34
N VAL A 382 10.35 -6.61 -5.30
CA VAL A 382 9.76 -5.33 -5.77
C VAL A 382 10.34 -4.16 -5.01
N ARG A 383 10.35 -4.22 -3.67
CA ARG A 383 10.88 -3.16 -2.80
C ARG A 383 12.36 -2.87 -3.10
N SER A 384 13.18 -3.93 -3.25
CA SER A 384 14.60 -3.79 -3.59
C SER A 384 14.80 -3.19 -4.99
N ALA A 385 14.09 -3.72 -5.99
CA ALA A 385 14.24 -3.27 -7.37
C ALA A 385 13.75 -1.82 -7.56
N ALA A 386 12.68 -1.41 -6.88
CA ALA A 386 12.19 -0.04 -6.89
C ALA A 386 13.20 0.94 -6.28
N LEU A 387 13.86 0.57 -5.18
CA LEU A 387 14.92 1.38 -4.57
C LEU A 387 16.14 1.52 -5.49
N ASP A 388 16.60 0.41 -6.09
CA ASP A 388 17.72 0.43 -7.03
C ASP A 388 17.41 1.26 -8.28
N TRP A 389 16.20 1.12 -8.81
CA TRP A 389 15.71 1.91 -9.94
C TRP A 389 15.67 3.40 -9.63
N HIS A 390 15.18 3.76 -8.43
CA HIS A 390 15.16 5.15 -7.97
C HIS A 390 16.58 5.73 -7.86
N ASN A 391 17.50 5.00 -7.23
CA ASN A 391 18.89 5.42 -7.04
C ASN A 391 19.66 5.55 -8.37
N LYS A 392 19.25 4.81 -9.40
CA LYS A 392 19.83 4.85 -10.75
C LYS A 392 19.14 5.86 -11.69
N GLY A 393 18.38 6.81 -11.14
CA GLY A 393 17.79 7.90 -11.92
C GLY A 393 16.51 7.54 -12.67
N ARG A 394 15.79 6.50 -12.22
CA ARG A 394 14.47 6.09 -12.74
C ARG A 394 14.45 5.72 -14.23
N LEU A 395 15.56 5.18 -14.75
CA LEU A 395 15.66 4.75 -16.15
C LEU A 395 14.70 3.59 -16.46
N ASP A 396 13.98 3.68 -17.58
CA ASP A 396 13.02 2.66 -18.00
C ASP A 396 13.64 1.27 -18.24
N SER A 397 14.92 1.21 -18.60
CA SER A 397 15.66 -0.05 -18.80
C SER A 397 15.84 -0.90 -17.53
N TRP A 398 15.63 -0.30 -16.36
CA TRP A 398 15.74 -0.97 -15.05
C TRP A 398 14.36 -1.40 -14.51
N ARG A 399 13.27 -0.99 -15.16
CA ARG A 399 11.92 -1.44 -14.79
C ARG A 399 11.70 -2.88 -15.21
N TRP A 400 10.82 -3.56 -14.50
CA TRP A 400 10.41 -4.90 -14.88
C TRP A 400 9.49 -4.86 -16.11
N ASN A 401 9.60 -5.91 -16.94
CA ASN A 401 8.74 -6.10 -18.09
C ASN A 401 7.31 -6.51 -17.66
N HIS A 402 6.36 -6.36 -18.57
CA HIS A 402 4.97 -6.75 -18.35
C HIS A 402 4.80 -8.18 -17.82
N GLU A 403 5.56 -9.15 -18.37
CA GLU A 403 5.45 -10.55 -18.00
C GLU A 403 5.77 -10.79 -16.52
N ARG A 404 6.77 -10.08 -15.98
CA ARG A 404 7.11 -10.12 -14.55
C ARG A 404 6.13 -9.30 -13.70
N LEU A 405 5.62 -8.19 -14.21
CA LEU A 405 4.65 -7.36 -13.51
C LEU A 405 3.31 -8.08 -13.29
N LYS A 406 2.91 -9.04 -14.14
CA LYS A 406 1.71 -9.87 -13.90
C LYS A 406 1.75 -10.57 -12.54
N LEU A 407 2.89 -11.19 -12.21
CA LEU A 407 3.08 -11.85 -10.92
C LEU A 407 2.94 -10.86 -9.75
N VAL A 408 3.37 -9.61 -9.97
CA VAL A 408 3.24 -8.54 -8.96
C VAL A 408 1.77 -8.18 -8.79
N TYR A 409 1.00 -8.03 -9.86
CA TYR A 409 -0.42 -7.70 -9.77
C TYR A 409 -1.23 -8.79 -9.09
N ASP A 410 -0.98 -10.07 -9.42
CA ASP A 410 -1.60 -11.21 -8.73
C ASP A 410 -1.26 -11.19 -7.23
N MET A 411 -0.01 -10.89 -6.87
CA MET A 411 0.41 -10.74 -5.48
C MET A 411 -0.29 -9.56 -4.78
N LEU A 412 -0.45 -8.41 -5.46
CA LEU A 412 -1.16 -7.26 -4.91
C LEU A 412 -2.63 -7.55 -4.63
N GLU A 413 -3.30 -8.31 -5.49
CA GLU A 413 -4.69 -8.73 -5.25
C GLU A 413 -4.81 -9.68 -4.05
N ARG A 414 -3.87 -10.62 -3.90
CA ARG A 414 -3.90 -11.61 -2.80
C ARG A 414 -3.48 -11.04 -1.45
N GLN A 415 -2.48 -10.16 -1.45
CA GLN A 415 -1.84 -9.67 -0.23
C GLN A 415 -2.24 -8.24 0.14
N ASN A 416 -2.54 -7.39 -0.84
CA ASN A 416 -2.81 -5.96 -0.63
C ASN A 416 -1.78 -5.25 0.28
N PRO A 417 -0.46 -5.38 -0.01
CA PRO A 417 0.57 -4.75 0.81
C PRO A 417 0.55 -3.23 0.63
N ASP A 418 0.92 -2.50 1.68
CA ASP A 418 1.15 -1.06 1.56
C ASP A 418 2.46 -0.80 0.81
N LEU A 419 2.34 -0.08 -0.32
CA LEU A 419 3.42 0.32 -1.20
C LEU A 419 3.62 1.84 -1.16
N ASN A 420 4.87 2.26 -1.06
CA ASN A 420 5.22 3.67 -1.13
C ASN A 420 5.12 4.23 -2.56
N ALA A 421 5.26 5.55 -2.71
CA ALA A 421 5.12 6.22 -4.00
C ALA A 421 6.14 5.73 -5.05
N THR A 422 7.37 5.41 -4.63
CA THR A 422 8.44 4.92 -5.51
C THR A 422 8.13 3.50 -6.01
N GLU A 423 7.63 2.64 -5.12
CA GLU A 423 7.21 1.27 -5.45
C GLU A 423 6.02 1.28 -6.41
N LYS A 424 5.00 2.11 -6.16
CA LYS A 424 3.84 2.30 -7.05
C LYS A 424 4.25 2.82 -8.43
N ASP A 425 5.17 3.77 -8.48
CA ASP A 425 5.72 4.27 -9.74
C ASP A 425 6.49 3.17 -10.47
N PHE A 426 7.37 2.42 -9.79
CA PHE A 426 8.16 1.34 -10.38
C PHE A 426 7.31 0.28 -11.08
N ILE A 427 6.21 -0.13 -10.46
CA ILE A 427 5.31 -1.18 -10.97
C ILE A 427 4.20 -0.67 -11.91
N GLU A 428 4.25 0.61 -12.28
CA GLU A 428 3.28 1.18 -13.22
C GLU A 428 3.17 0.29 -14.48
N PRO A 429 1.94 -0.09 -14.90
CA PRO A 429 1.72 -0.91 -16.09
C PRO A 429 2.48 -0.38 -17.31
N GLU A 430 3.20 -1.27 -17.99
CA GLU A 430 3.96 -0.94 -19.21
C GLU A 430 3.05 -0.23 -20.23
N SER A 431 1.82 -0.73 -20.44
CA SER A 431 0.84 -0.13 -21.35
C SER A 431 0.52 1.32 -21.00
N ALA A 432 0.32 1.66 -19.73
CA ALA A 432 0.02 3.04 -19.30
C ALA A 432 1.19 3.99 -19.62
N ARG A 433 2.43 3.54 -19.41
CA ARG A 433 3.63 4.33 -19.74
C ARG A 433 3.77 4.56 -21.24
N LEU A 434 3.58 3.51 -22.05
CA LEU A 434 3.65 3.61 -23.50
C LEU A 434 2.56 4.54 -24.07
N LEU A 435 1.35 4.47 -23.54
CA LEU A 435 0.26 5.38 -23.92
C LEU A 435 0.55 6.83 -23.53
N ARG A 436 1.20 7.05 -22.38
CA ARG A 436 1.67 8.38 -21.97
C ARG A 436 2.76 8.91 -22.90
N GLU A 437 3.68 8.05 -23.36
CA GLU A 437 4.72 8.41 -24.32
C GLU A 437 4.12 8.87 -25.66
N LEU A 438 2.98 8.30 -26.09
CA LEU A 438 2.30 8.73 -27.32
C LEU A 438 1.76 10.17 -27.25
N GLN A 439 1.54 10.71 -26.05
CA GLN A 439 1.13 12.11 -25.80
C GLN A 439 2.26 13.11 -26.00
N ASN A 440 3.50 12.64 -26.19
CA ASN A 440 4.57 13.48 -26.69
C ASN A 440 4.51 13.51 -28.22
N ILE A 441 4.28 14.71 -28.78
CA ILE A 441 4.19 14.91 -30.22
C ILE A 441 5.49 14.54 -30.95
N THR A 442 6.64 14.65 -30.28
CA THR A 442 7.96 14.34 -30.88
C THR A 442 8.28 12.84 -30.91
N THR A 443 7.44 11.98 -30.32
CA THR A 443 7.58 10.52 -30.43
C THR A 443 7.56 10.11 -31.91
N THR A 444 8.65 9.47 -32.36
CA THR A 444 8.89 9.20 -33.78
C THR A 444 7.93 8.17 -34.36
N HIS A 445 7.75 8.17 -35.70
CA HIS A 445 6.91 7.20 -36.40
C HIS A 445 7.28 5.74 -36.07
N HIS A 446 8.57 5.38 -36.12
CA HIS A 446 9.01 4.03 -35.77
C HIS A 446 8.77 3.68 -34.29
N ARG A 447 8.92 4.65 -33.37
CA ARG A 447 8.61 4.42 -31.96
C ARG A 447 7.12 4.20 -31.74
N ARG A 448 6.26 4.94 -32.45
CA ARG A 448 4.80 4.74 -32.46
C ARG A 448 4.40 3.35 -32.99
N VAL A 449 5.06 2.87 -34.05
CA VAL A 449 4.89 1.48 -34.55
C VAL A 449 5.25 0.47 -33.47
N TRP A 450 6.42 0.63 -32.85
CA TRP A 450 6.87 -0.27 -31.79
C TRP A 450 5.91 -0.27 -30.59
N ILE A 451 5.42 0.90 -30.17
CA ILE A 451 4.44 1.03 -29.09
C ILE A 451 3.16 0.27 -29.44
N GLY A 452 2.61 0.50 -30.65
CA GLY A 452 1.40 -0.17 -31.10
C GLY A 452 1.55 -1.69 -31.13
N ASP A 453 2.67 -2.18 -31.67
CA ASP A 453 3.01 -3.61 -31.68
C ASP A 453 3.15 -4.17 -30.27
N ARG A 454 3.84 -3.46 -29.36
CA ARG A 454 4.02 -3.91 -27.98
C ARG A 454 2.69 -3.94 -27.22
N LEU A 455 1.81 -2.96 -27.43
CA LEU A 455 0.44 -2.97 -26.89
C LEU A 455 -0.37 -4.16 -27.41
N ALA A 456 -0.18 -4.55 -28.68
CA ALA A 456 -0.80 -5.76 -29.22
C ALA A 456 -0.33 -7.03 -28.48
N ASP A 457 0.96 -7.10 -28.16
CA ASP A 457 1.58 -8.26 -27.52
C ASP A 457 1.21 -8.39 -26.03
N ILE A 458 1.12 -7.27 -25.30
CA ILE A 458 0.84 -7.25 -23.84
C ILE A 458 -0.65 -7.05 -23.49
N GLY A 459 -1.51 -6.85 -24.50
CA GLY A 459 -2.91 -6.50 -24.32
C GLY A 459 -3.10 -4.98 -24.33
N ASP A 460 -3.80 -4.49 -25.36
CA ASP A 460 -4.08 -3.07 -25.53
C ASP A 460 -5.26 -2.67 -24.63
N PRO A 461 -5.04 -1.84 -23.59
CA PRO A 461 -6.08 -1.56 -22.61
C PRO A 461 -7.04 -0.45 -23.07
N ARG A 462 -6.84 0.12 -24.26
CA ARG A 462 -7.63 1.27 -24.72
C ARG A 462 -9.06 0.84 -25.05
N PRO A 463 -10.08 1.57 -24.57
CA PRO A 463 -11.46 1.36 -24.97
C PRO A 463 -11.62 1.48 -26.48
N GLY A 464 -12.47 0.67 -27.09
CA GLY A 464 -12.76 0.74 -28.51
C GLY A 464 -11.75 0.05 -29.44
N VAL A 465 -10.78 -0.69 -28.90
CA VAL A 465 -9.78 -1.45 -29.68
C VAL A 465 -10.11 -2.93 -29.77
N GLY A 466 -10.71 -3.50 -28.72
CA GLY A 466 -10.96 -4.93 -28.58
C GLY A 466 -12.43 -5.33 -28.78
N VAL A 467 -12.84 -6.37 -28.05
CA VAL A 467 -14.21 -6.90 -28.00
C VAL A 467 -14.71 -6.88 -26.56
N LEU A 468 -16.02 -6.69 -26.39
CA LEU A 468 -16.70 -6.83 -25.11
C LEU A 468 -16.69 -8.30 -24.65
N PRO A 469 -16.92 -8.60 -23.35
CA PRO A 469 -16.97 -9.97 -22.85
C PRO A 469 -18.01 -10.87 -23.53
N ASN A 470 -19.05 -10.29 -24.13
CA ASN A 470 -20.07 -11.00 -24.90
C ASN A 470 -19.67 -11.25 -26.37
N GLY A 471 -18.46 -10.90 -26.77
CA GLY A 471 -17.92 -11.09 -28.12
C GLY A 471 -18.29 -10.00 -29.14
N VAL A 472 -19.11 -9.01 -28.75
CA VAL A 472 -19.46 -7.88 -29.64
C VAL A 472 -18.26 -6.91 -29.72
N PRO A 473 -17.92 -6.35 -30.90
CA PRO A 473 -16.92 -5.30 -31.00
C PRO A 473 -17.14 -4.17 -30.00
N ASP A 474 -16.12 -3.90 -29.17
CA ASP A 474 -16.11 -2.73 -28.30
C ASP A 474 -15.76 -1.52 -29.16
N ILE A 475 -16.66 -0.53 -29.24
CA ILE A 475 -16.44 0.69 -30.04
C ILE A 475 -16.47 1.91 -29.10
N ALA A 476 -15.37 2.64 -29.06
CA ALA A 476 -15.33 3.95 -28.44
C ALA A 476 -15.94 4.97 -29.41
N TRP A 477 -17.08 5.57 -29.04
CA TRP A 477 -17.80 6.52 -29.89
C TRP A 477 -17.42 7.97 -29.58
N CYS A 478 -17.06 8.72 -30.61
CA CYS A 478 -16.85 10.16 -30.57
C CYS A 478 -18.13 10.87 -31.05
N PHE A 479 -18.71 11.72 -30.20
CA PHE A 479 -19.89 12.50 -30.58
C PHE A 479 -19.47 13.76 -31.35
N VAL A 480 -20.07 13.96 -32.52
CA VAL A 480 -19.92 15.17 -33.34
C VAL A 480 -21.19 16.00 -33.16
N GLU A 481 -21.14 16.91 -32.20
CA GLU A 481 -22.29 17.75 -31.83
C GLU A 481 -22.63 18.80 -32.89
N LYS A 482 -21.59 19.40 -33.49
CA LYS A 482 -21.74 20.52 -34.43
C LYS A 482 -22.42 20.04 -35.72
N GLY A 483 -23.70 20.33 -35.89
CA GLY A 483 -24.41 20.19 -37.16
C GLY A 483 -24.14 21.35 -38.12
N GLY A 484 -24.64 21.25 -39.35
CA GLY A 484 -24.51 22.30 -40.34
C GLY A 484 -24.81 21.84 -41.75
N GLN A 485 -24.13 22.42 -42.73
CA GLN A 485 -24.34 22.14 -44.15
C GLN A 485 -23.02 22.09 -44.89
N ILE A 486 -22.90 21.14 -45.81
CA ILE A 486 -21.71 20.94 -46.62
C ILE A 486 -22.10 20.71 -48.07
N THR A 487 -21.27 21.19 -48.99
CA THR A 487 -21.46 20.97 -50.42
C THR A 487 -20.37 20.00 -50.90
N ILE A 488 -20.79 18.91 -51.54
CA ILE A 488 -19.92 17.90 -52.16
C ILE A 488 -20.39 17.75 -53.61
N GLU A 489 -19.48 17.90 -54.58
CA GLU A 489 -19.78 17.83 -56.02
C GLU A 489 -21.01 18.66 -56.46
N GLY A 490 -21.20 19.84 -55.89
CA GLY A 490 -22.34 20.72 -56.21
C GLY A 490 -23.65 20.37 -55.50
N HIS A 491 -23.74 19.24 -54.79
CA HIS A 491 -24.90 18.86 -53.99
C HIS A 491 -24.74 19.31 -52.54
N ARG A 492 -25.82 19.88 -51.98
CA ARG A 492 -25.85 20.38 -50.59
C ARG A 492 -26.45 19.33 -49.67
N PHE A 493 -25.72 18.99 -48.61
CA PHE A 493 -26.13 18.01 -47.59
C PHE A 493 -26.29 18.69 -46.23
N ILE A 494 -27.29 18.24 -45.48
CA ILE A 494 -27.49 18.65 -44.08
C ILE A 494 -26.74 17.67 -43.17
N ILE A 495 -25.94 18.21 -42.26
CA ILE A 495 -25.27 17.44 -41.21
C ILE A 495 -26.05 17.61 -39.91
N LYS A 496 -26.66 16.52 -39.46
CA LYS A 496 -27.21 16.41 -38.10
C LYS A 496 -26.10 15.94 -37.16
N PRO A 497 -26.23 16.11 -35.82
CA PRO A 497 -25.32 15.48 -34.87
C PRO A 497 -25.24 13.97 -35.10
N PHE A 498 -24.08 13.37 -34.86
CA PHE A 498 -23.83 11.95 -35.13
C PHE A 498 -22.68 11.42 -34.28
N TYR A 499 -22.49 10.11 -34.27
CA TYR A 499 -21.33 9.48 -33.64
C TYR A 499 -20.43 8.85 -34.69
N VAL A 500 -19.13 8.87 -34.42
CA VAL A 500 -18.11 8.21 -35.24
C VAL A 500 -17.27 7.30 -34.35
N ALA A 501 -16.92 6.12 -34.83
CA ALA A 501 -15.97 5.26 -34.12
C ALA A 501 -14.62 5.99 -34.00
N LYS A 502 -14.06 6.00 -32.79
CA LYS A 502 -12.78 6.67 -32.50
C LYS A 502 -11.65 6.12 -33.38
N TYR A 503 -11.66 4.83 -33.64
CA TYR A 503 -10.65 4.14 -34.43
C TYR A 503 -11.26 3.57 -35.72
N LEU A 504 -10.40 3.32 -36.71
CA LEU A 504 -10.67 2.35 -37.77
C LEU A 504 -11.04 1.00 -37.14
N THR A 505 -11.92 0.23 -37.79
CA THR A 505 -12.28 -1.11 -37.31
C THR A 505 -11.03 -1.97 -37.18
N THR A 506 -10.77 -2.50 -35.99
CA THR A 506 -9.55 -3.28 -35.72
C THR A 506 -9.65 -4.70 -36.25
N HIS A 507 -8.51 -5.37 -36.40
CA HIS A 507 -8.43 -6.76 -36.81
C HIS A 507 -9.25 -7.65 -35.87
N THR A 508 -9.11 -7.49 -34.55
CA THR A 508 -9.88 -8.27 -33.56
C THR A 508 -11.38 -8.01 -33.65
N GLN A 509 -11.81 -6.75 -33.85
CA GLN A 509 -13.24 -6.43 -34.00
C GLN A 509 -13.83 -7.05 -35.26
N TYR A 510 -13.11 -6.99 -36.38
CA TYR A 510 -13.56 -7.62 -37.62
C TYR A 510 -13.49 -9.15 -37.54
N GLN A 511 -12.50 -9.70 -36.84
CA GLN A 511 -12.39 -11.14 -36.60
C GLN A 511 -13.58 -11.67 -35.80
N ALA A 512 -14.11 -10.90 -34.85
CA ALA A 512 -15.35 -11.26 -34.15
C ALA A 512 -16.55 -11.41 -35.11
N PHE A 513 -16.65 -10.60 -36.17
CA PHE A 513 -17.66 -10.78 -37.22
C PHE A 513 -17.43 -12.05 -38.03
N ILE A 514 -16.17 -12.37 -38.35
CA ILE A 514 -15.82 -13.60 -39.08
C ILE A 514 -16.15 -14.85 -38.28
N ASP A 515 -15.84 -14.84 -36.98
CA ASP A 515 -15.97 -16.00 -36.10
C ASP A 515 -17.38 -16.17 -35.54
N ALA A 516 -18.18 -15.11 -35.50
CA ALA A 516 -19.55 -15.16 -35.00
C ALA A 516 -20.42 -16.15 -35.81
N PRO A 517 -21.15 -17.07 -35.14
CA PRO A 517 -22.05 -18.00 -35.81
C PRO A 517 -23.11 -17.33 -36.70
N ASP A 518 -23.54 -16.12 -36.32
CA ASP A 518 -24.50 -15.31 -37.05
C ASP A 518 -23.86 -14.15 -37.84
N GLY A 519 -22.52 -14.18 -37.98
CA GLY A 519 -21.67 -13.17 -38.61
C GLY A 519 -21.40 -13.40 -40.09
N TYR A 520 -20.15 -13.38 -40.52
CA TYR A 520 -19.72 -13.26 -41.93
C TYR A 520 -20.41 -14.23 -42.88
N LYS A 521 -20.61 -15.49 -42.47
CA LYS A 521 -21.24 -16.53 -43.30
C LYS A 521 -22.76 -16.42 -43.41
N ASN A 522 -23.40 -15.55 -42.64
CA ASN A 522 -24.84 -15.40 -42.62
C ASN A 522 -25.33 -14.58 -43.84
N PRO A 523 -26.18 -15.15 -44.72
CA PRO A 523 -26.63 -14.48 -45.93
C PRO A 523 -27.34 -13.14 -45.71
N ARG A 524 -27.95 -12.92 -44.54
CA ARG A 524 -28.70 -11.69 -44.24
C ARG A 524 -27.88 -10.41 -44.37
N TRP A 525 -26.56 -10.49 -44.15
CA TRP A 525 -25.67 -9.31 -44.27
C TRP A 525 -25.34 -8.95 -45.71
N TRP A 526 -25.56 -9.88 -46.62
CA TRP A 526 -25.25 -9.78 -48.04
C TRP A 526 -26.51 -9.61 -48.90
N GLU A 527 -27.66 -9.35 -48.27
CA GLU A 527 -28.91 -9.05 -48.97
C GLU A 527 -28.74 -7.80 -49.85
N ASP A 528 -29.46 -7.78 -50.98
CA ASP A 528 -29.44 -6.74 -52.01
C ASP A 528 -28.12 -6.55 -52.77
N PHE A 529 -27.10 -7.35 -52.48
CA PHE A 529 -25.86 -7.36 -53.26
C PHE A 529 -26.01 -8.23 -54.52
N PRO A 530 -25.30 -7.91 -55.62
CA PRO A 530 -25.22 -8.76 -56.80
C PRO A 530 -24.77 -10.17 -56.40
N PRO A 531 -25.34 -11.23 -57.01
CA PRO A 531 -25.02 -12.62 -56.65
C PRO A 531 -23.52 -12.94 -56.59
N GLU A 532 -22.74 -12.38 -57.52
CA GLU A 532 -21.28 -12.53 -57.63
C GLU A 532 -20.49 -11.86 -56.50
N TYR A 533 -21.11 -10.97 -55.72
CA TYR A 533 -20.49 -10.26 -54.60
C TYR A 533 -21.11 -10.62 -53.23
N ARG A 534 -22.02 -11.60 -53.20
CA ARG A 534 -22.49 -12.21 -51.95
C ARG A 534 -21.41 -13.14 -51.41
N LEU A 535 -21.05 -12.96 -50.14
CA LEU A 535 -20.12 -13.82 -49.42
C LEU A 535 -18.77 -14.00 -50.15
N GLN A 536 -18.00 -12.92 -50.21
CA GLN A 536 -16.69 -12.90 -50.89
C GLN A 536 -15.63 -13.72 -50.15
N THR A 537 -14.61 -14.20 -50.86
CA THR A 537 -13.41 -14.74 -50.23
C THR A 537 -12.71 -13.63 -49.45
N LEU A 538 -12.29 -13.92 -48.23
CA LEU A 538 -11.62 -12.95 -47.38
C LEU A 538 -10.11 -13.14 -47.47
N ASP A 539 -9.43 -12.11 -47.97
CA ASP A 539 -7.98 -12.08 -48.04
C ASP A 539 -7.33 -12.01 -46.65
N LYS A 540 -6.10 -12.53 -46.54
CA LYS A 540 -5.35 -12.44 -45.29
C LYS A 540 -4.86 -11.01 -45.07
N ALA A 541 -5.19 -10.42 -43.93
CA ALA A 541 -4.75 -9.08 -43.57
C ALA A 541 -3.21 -8.96 -43.62
N ARG A 542 -2.71 -7.82 -44.10
CA ARG A 542 -1.28 -7.51 -44.14
C ARG A 542 -0.74 -7.28 -42.73
N ASN A 543 -1.50 -6.59 -41.89
CA ASN A 543 -1.23 -6.47 -40.46
C ASN A 543 -2.33 -7.18 -39.65
N SER A 544 -2.05 -8.38 -39.15
CA SER A 544 -3.00 -9.20 -38.39
C SER A 544 -2.88 -9.04 -36.86
N ARG A 545 -2.24 -7.97 -36.39
CA ARG A 545 -2.19 -7.69 -34.95
C ARG A 545 -3.58 -7.30 -34.44
N PRO A 546 -4.00 -7.74 -33.24
CA PRO A 546 -5.34 -7.48 -32.69
C PRO A 546 -5.82 -6.02 -32.81
N ASN A 547 -4.95 -5.07 -32.51
CA ASN A 547 -5.21 -3.63 -32.49
C ASN A 547 -4.82 -2.89 -33.79
N ALA A 548 -4.38 -3.60 -34.83
CA ALA A 548 -4.18 -3.01 -36.16
C ALA A 548 -5.54 -2.80 -36.85
N PRO A 549 -5.70 -1.77 -37.70
CA PRO A 549 -6.92 -1.64 -38.48
C PRO A 549 -7.03 -2.81 -39.46
N ARG A 550 -8.25 -3.32 -39.65
CA ARG A 550 -8.52 -4.39 -40.60
C ARG A 550 -8.35 -3.86 -42.03
N ASP A 551 -7.25 -4.27 -42.65
CA ASP A 551 -7.00 -4.07 -44.08
C ASP A 551 -7.56 -5.21 -44.94
N ARG A 552 -7.44 -5.05 -46.26
CA ARG A 552 -7.92 -6.01 -47.27
C ARG A 552 -9.37 -6.41 -47.08
N ILE A 553 -10.22 -5.39 -47.05
CA ILE A 553 -11.67 -5.56 -47.07
C ILE A 553 -12.28 -4.70 -48.17
N SER A 554 -13.22 -5.31 -48.89
CA SER A 554 -14.00 -4.65 -49.93
C SER A 554 -15.06 -3.74 -49.35
N TRP A 555 -15.70 -2.95 -50.21
CA TRP A 555 -16.84 -2.13 -49.81
C TRP A 555 -18.01 -3.00 -49.34
N TYR A 556 -18.34 -4.09 -50.07
CA TYR A 556 -19.41 -5.03 -49.68
C TYR A 556 -19.15 -5.69 -48.32
N GLN A 557 -17.90 -6.13 -48.09
CA GLN A 557 -17.46 -6.70 -46.81
C GLN A 557 -17.57 -5.69 -45.66
N SER A 558 -17.32 -4.41 -45.94
CA SER A 558 -17.42 -3.31 -44.98
C SER A 558 -18.88 -2.98 -44.65
N VAL A 559 -19.77 -2.97 -45.65
CA VAL A 559 -21.22 -2.79 -45.44
C VAL A 559 -21.81 -3.98 -44.66
N ALA A 560 -21.45 -5.21 -45.02
CA ALA A 560 -21.91 -6.41 -44.32
C ALA A 560 -21.50 -6.40 -42.84
N PHE A 561 -20.26 -6.00 -42.53
CA PHE A 561 -19.80 -5.80 -41.17
C PHE A 561 -20.62 -4.75 -40.42
N ALA A 562 -20.89 -3.59 -41.03
CA ALA A 562 -21.68 -2.52 -40.41
C ALA A 562 -23.13 -2.97 -40.11
N ARG A 563 -23.76 -3.71 -41.04
CA ARG A 563 -25.10 -4.31 -40.84
C ARG A 563 -25.11 -5.30 -39.68
N TRP A 564 -24.10 -6.19 -39.60
CA TRP A 564 -23.98 -7.12 -38.48
C TRP A 564 -23.78 -6.38 -37.16
N LEU A 565 -22.93 -5.36 -37.12
CA LEU A 565 -22.66 -4.57 -35.93
C LEU A 565 -23.90 -3.81 -35.44
N ASP A 566 -24.65 -3.17 -36.36
CA ASP A 566 -25.94 -2.54 -36.05
C ASP A 566 -26.90 -3.52 -35.37
N HIS A 567 -27.02 -4.73 -35.94
CA HIS A 567 -27.84 -5.77 -35.35
C HIS A 567 -27.38 -6.21 -33.97
N GLN A 568 -26.07 -6.39 -33.75
CA GLN A 568 -25.54 -6.74 -32.41
C GLN A 568 -25.83 -5.62 -31.41
N TYR A 569 -25.68 -4.36 -31.82
CA TYR A 569 -26.01 -3.22 -30.97
C TYR A 569 -27.49 -3.18 -30.57
N ARG A 570 -28.39 -3.46 -31.51
CA ARG A 570 -29.84 -3.58 -31.21
C ARG A 570 -30.12 -4.76 -30.28
N ARG A 571 -29.61 -5.94 -30.63
CA ARG A 571 -29.82 -7.19 -29.90
C ARG A 571 -29.37 -7.10 -28.43
N HIS A 572 -28.25 -6.42 -28.19
CA HIS A 572 -27.66 -6.26 -26.86
C HIS A 572 -28.03 -4.95 -26.16
N GLY A 573 -28.93 -4.14 -26.73
CA GLY A 573 -29.38 -2.88 -26.14
C GLY A 573 -28.31 -1.78 -26.07
N LEU A 574 -27.24 -1.89 -26.86
CA LEU A 574 -26.07 -1.01 -26.79
C LEU A 574 -26.34 0.42 -27.28
N PHE A 575 -27.35 0.63 -28.14
CA PHE A 575 -27.81 1.98 -28.47
C PHE A 575 -28.24 2.77 -27.23
N GLN A 576 -28.97 2.12 -26.33
CA GLN A 576 -29.41 2.77 -25.09
C GLN A 576 -28.30 2.79 -24.03
N SER A 577 -27.59 1.67 -23.83
CA SER A 577 -26.64 1.54 -22.73
C SER A 577 -25.29 2.21 -22.97
N VAL A 578 -24.85 2.32 -24.23
CA VAL A 578 -23.55 2.92 -24.60
C VAL A 578 -23.74 4.33 -25.16
N LEU A 579 -24.70 4.52 -26.08
CA LEU A 579 -24.90 5.80 -26.77
C LEU A 579 -25.96 6.70 -26.10
N GLY A 580 -26.84 6.13 -25.27
CA GLY A 580 -27.94 6.88 -24.65
C GLY A 580 -29.03 7.32 -25.63
N VAL A 581 -29.16 6.65 -26.78
CA VAL A 581 -30.10 7.02 -27.84
C VAL A 581 -31.12 5.91 -28.14
N ASN A 582 -32.28 6.31 -28.67
CA ASN A 582 -33.32 5.39 -29.11
C ASN A 582 -32.85 4.63 -30.38
N PRO A 583 -32.81 3.28 -30.37
CA PRO A 583 -32.40 2.51 -31.54
C PRO A 583 -33.24 2.78 -32.79
N ASP A 584 -34.50 3.20 -32.67
CA ASP A 584 -35.37 3.44 -33.84
C ASP A 584 -35.02 4.72 -34.63
N ASP A 585 -34.23 5.61 -34.04
CA ASP A 585 -33.87 6.89 -34.64
C ASP A 585 -32.48 6.85 -35.32
N TRP A 586 -31.67 5.84 -35.01
CA TRP A 586 -30.25 5.76 -35.36
C TRP A 586 -29.86 4.42 -35.97
N GLN A 587 -28.85 4.42 -36.83
CA GLN A 587 -28.27 3.21 -37.41
C GLN A 587 -26.74 3.28 -37.46
N ILE A 588 -26.10 2.13 -37.28
CA ILE A 588 -24.67 1.94 -37.56
C ILE A 588 -24.49 1.64 -39.05
N THR A 589 -23.61 2.40 -39.71
CA THR A 589 -23.33 2.28 -41.15
C THR A 589 -21.89 2.72 -41.47
N LEU A 590 -21.43 2.44 -42.69
CA LEU A 590 -20.34 3.21 -43.29
C LEU A 590 -20.76 4.68 -43.43
N PRO A 591 -19.82 5.63 -43.30
CA PRO A 591 -20.16 7.05 -43.41
C PRO A 591 -20.59 7.39 -44.84
N PRO A 592 -21.70 8.11 -45.02
CA PRO A 592 -21.83 8.96 -46.18
C PRO A 592 -20.67 9.95 -46.22
N GLU A 593 -20.12 10.22 -47.39
CA GLU A 593 -18.91 11.01 -47.59
C GLU A 593 -18.97 12.40 -46.94
N TRP A 594 -20.14 13.03 -46.95
CA TRP A 594 -20.34 14.34 -46.34
C TRP A 594 -20.24 14.32 -44.81
N TYR A 595 -20.69 13.26 -44.15
CA TYR A 595 -20.48 13.07 -42.70
C TYR A 595 -19.00 12.84 -42.38
N TRP A 596 -18.31 12.05 -43.22
CA TRP A 596 -16.88 11.83 -43.09
C TRP A 596 -16.08 13.13 -43.19
N GLN A 597 -16.32 13.91 -44.27
CA GLN A 597 -15.62 15.18 -44.46
C GLN A 597 -15.96 16.18 -43.35
N TRP A 598 -17.22 16.22 -42.90
CA TRP A 598 -17.61 17.10 -41.80
C TRP A 598 -16.87 16.78 -40.51
N MET A 599 -16.74 15.49 -40.16
CA MET A 599 -15.94 15.02 -39.03
C MET A 599 -14.48 15.47 -39.16
N ALA A 600 -13.87 15.27 -40.33
CA ALA A 600 -12.48 15.64 -40.59
C ALA A 600 -12.25 17.17 -40.55
N GLN A 601 -13.24 17.97 -40.91
CA GLN A 601 -13.13 19.43 -40.95
C GLN A 601 -13.68 20.15 -39.71
N ASN A 602 -14.44 19.44 -38.86
CA ASN A 602 -15.24 20.04 -37.79
C ASN A 602 -16.11 21.22 -38.29
N GLY A 603 -16.68 21.06 -39.50
CA GLY A 603 -17.48 22.08 -40.18
C GLY A 603 -16.73 23.35 -40.58
N ASP A 604 -15.39 23.36 -40.59
CA ASP A 604 -14.57 24.45 -41.14
C ASP A 604 -13.95 24.04 -42.47
N ALA A 605 -14.50 24.52 -43.59
CA ALA A 605 -14.03 24.18 -44.93
C ALA A 605 -12.56 24.56 -45.20
N LYS A 606 -11.97 25.46 -44.41
CA LYS A 606 -10.54 25.83 -44.52
C LYS A 606 -9.61 24.80 -43.89
N ARG A 607 -10.14 23.93 -43.02
CA ARG A 607 -9.39 22.88 -42.34
C ARG A 607 -8.96 21.82 -43.36
N LYS A 608 -7.65 21.73 -43.61
CA LYS A 608 -7.06 20.81 -44.61
C LYS A 608 -6.88 19.39 -44.06
N TYR A 609 -6.54 19.26 -42.78
CA TYR A 609 -6.38 18.00 -42.05
C TYR A 609 -7.13 18.10 -40.72
N ALA A 610 -7.41 16.96 -40.09
CA ALA A 610 -8.18 16.89 -38.84
C ALA A 610 -7.67 17.85 -37.73
N TRP A 611 -6.35 18.05 -37.66
CA TRP A 611 -5.66 18.95 -36.74
C TRP A 611 -5.39 20.37 -37.28
N GLY A 612 -5.73 20.68 -38.53
CA GLY A 612 -5.51 22.00 -39.14
C GLY A 612 -4.68 21.96 -40.42
N ALA A 613 -3.48 22.55 -40.37
CA ALA A 613 -2.52 22.56 -41.47
C ALA A 613 -1.48 21.43 -41.29
N TRP A 614 -0.85 21.03 -42.40
CA TRP A 614 0.27 20.07 -42.32
C TRP A 614 1.46 20.72 -41.62
N ASP A 615 2.14 19.95 -40.77
CA ASP A 615 3.42 20.28 -40.14
C ASP A 615 4.33 19.04 -40.16
N GLU A 616 5.60 19.20 -39.79
CA GLU A 616 6.58 18.10 -39.80
C GLU A 616 6.45 17.16 -38.59
N TYR A 617 5.44 17.37 -37.73
CA TYR A 617 5.25 16.54 -36.55
C TYR A 617 4.58 15.20 -36.90
N PRO A 618 4.94 14.10 -36.21
CA PRO A 618 4.29 12.81 -36.37
C PRO A 618 2.80 12.83 -35.99
N ARG A 619 1.91 13.10 -36.96
CA ARG A 619 0.45 13.17 -36.78
C ARG A 619 -0.35 12.15 -37.58
N ALA A 620 0.27 11.50 -38.56
CA ALA A 620 -0.40 10.51 -39.39
C ALA A 620 0.60 9.48 -39.91
N ASN A 621 0.09 8.30 -40.24
CA ASN A 621 0.83 7.28 -40.98
C ASN A 621 0.57 7.45 -42.49
N THR A 622 1.34 8.33 -43.13
CA THR A 622 1.38 8.55 -44.59
C THR A 622 2.78 8.20 -45.11
N THR A 623 3.07 8.39 -46.40
CA THR A 623 4.40 8.02 -46.95
C THR A 623 5.57 8.74 -46.27
N GLU A 624 5.33 9.95 -45.75
CA GLU A 624 6.26 10.78 -45.00
C GLU A 624 6.70 10.13 -43.68
N ALA A 625 5.89 9.20 -43.14
CA ALA A 625 6.22 8.47 -41.93
C ALA A 625 7.38 7.47 -42.14
N GLY A 626 7.70 7.12 -43.39
CA GLY A 626 8.80 6.20 -43.74
C GLY A 626 8.54 4.73 -43.38
N ILE A 627 7.31 4.37 -42.98
CA ILE A 627 6.91 3.00 -42.64
C ILE A 627 6.63 2.21 -43.92
N ASN A 628 5.65 2.67 -44.71
CA ASN A 628 5.37 2.30 -46.11
C ASN A 628 5.13 0.80 -46.44
N ASP A 629 5.23 -0.10 -45.47
CA ASP A 629 5.09 -1.55 -45.66
C ASP A 629 3.80 -2.13 -45.05
N ARG A 630 3.22 -1.45 -44.06
CA ARG A 630 1.96 -1.79 -43.37
C ARG A 630 1.34 -0.61 -42.63
N SER A 631 0.10 -0.81 -42.19
CA SER A 631 -0.61 0.04 -41.21
C SER A 631 0.06 -0.01 -39.83
N THR A 632 -0.07 1.08 -39.07
CA THR A 632 0.21 1.08 -37.63
C THR A 632 -1.02 0.57 -36.87
N SER A 633 -0.83 0.15 -35.62
CA SER A 633 -1.96 -0.01 -34.69
C SER A 633 -2.80 1.27 -34.63
N VAL A 634 -4.10 1.13 -34.40
CA VAL A 634 -5.00 2.28 -34.37
C VAL A 634 -4.63 3.23 -33.23
N GLY A 635 -4.85 4.53 -33.41
CA GLY A 635 -4.69 5.54 -32.36
C GLY A 635 -3.25 5.81 -31.95
N MET A 636 -2.26 5.47 -32.78
CA MET A 636 -0.84 5.73 -32.48
C MET A 636 -0.45 7.20 -32.69
N TYR A 637 -1.36 8.03 -33.22
CA TYR A 637 -1.16 9.45 -33.50
C TYR A 637 -2.24 10.31 -32.81
N PRO A 638 -2.23 10.44 -31.46
CA PRO A 638 -3.25 11.21 -30.74
C PRO A 638 -3.28 12.71 -31.13
N HIS A 639 -2.15 13.27 -31.56
CA HIS A 639 -2.08 14.66 -32.03
C HIS A 639 -2.62 14.86 -33.46
N GLY A 640 -2.97 13.77 -34.15
CA GLY A 640 -3.64 13.77 -35.44
C GLY A 640 -5.16 13.57 -35.34
N GLU A 641 -5.72 13.51 -34.13
CA GLU A 641 -7.14 13.32 -33.92
C GLU A 641 -7.97 14.49 -34.49
N ALA A 642 -9.16 14.20 -35.00
CA ALA A 642 -10.18 15.19 -35.27
C ALA A 642 -10.66 15.86 -33.98
N ALA A 643 -11.35 17.00 -34.12
CA ALA A 643 -11.83 17.76 -32.97
C ALA A 643 -12.76 16.97 -32.03
N CYS A 644 -13.44 15.94 -32.54
CA CYS A 644 -14.28 15.03 -31.75
C CYS A 644 -13.51 13.89 -31.06
N GLY A 645 -12.20 13.75 -31.32
CA GLY A 645 -11.34 12.69 -30.81
C GLY A 645 -11.17 11.48 -31.73
N ALA A 646 -11.78 11.47 -32.92
CA ALA A 646 -11.57 10.40 -33.90
C ALA A 646 -10.12 10.40 -34.38
N SER A 647 -9.44 9.26 -34.27
CA SER A 647 -8.03 9.09 -34.60
C SER A 647 -7.85 8.47 -35.98
N ASP A 648 -6.64 8.58 -36.55
CA ASP A 648 -6.30 8.03 -37.88
C ASP A 648 -7.21 8.53 -39.03
N VAL A 649 -7.74 9.75 -38.91
CA VAL A 649 -8.58 10.38 -39.97
C VAL A 649 -7.77 10.69 -41.23
N ALA A 650 -6.47 10.90 -41.06
CA ALA A 650 -5.51 11.04 -42.14
C ALA A 650 -4.50 9.89 -42.08
N GLY A 651 -4.28 9.22 -43.21
CA GLY A 651 -3.34 8.11 -43.33
C GLY A 651 -3.85 6.82 -42.70
N ASN A 652 -2.91 5.92 -42.39
CA ASN A 652 -3.16 4.53 -42.02
C ASN A 652 -3.89 3.76 -43.12
N LEU A 653 -5.21 3.80 -43.24
CA LEU A 653 -5.96 3.17 -44.34
C LEU A 653 -6.96 4.15 -44.95
N TRP A 654 -7.19 4.03 -46.26
CA TRP A 654 -8.33 4.63 -46.91
C TRP A 654 -9.62 4.06 -46.31
N GLU A 655 -10.57 4.95 -46.02
CA GLU A 655 -11.87 4.60 -45.43
C GLU A 655 -12.94 4.53 -46.52
N TRP A 656 -13.59 3.37 -46.65
CA TRP A 656 -14.78 3.20 -47.47
C TRP A 656 -15.93 4.10 -46.99
N CYS A 657 -16.49 4.90 -47.90
CA CYS A 657 -17.73 5.63 -47.70
C CYS A 657 -18.91 4.91 -48.36
N LEU A 658 -20.13 5.21 -47.91
CA LEU A 658 -21.34 4.54 -48.36
C LEU A 658 -21.78 4.95 -49.77
N ASN A 659 -21.55 6.20 -50.18
CA ASN A 659 -22.04 6.71 -51.45
C ASN A 659 -21.16 6.36 -52.65
N ASP A 660 -21.78 6.43 -53.83
CA ASP A 660 -21.09 6.37 -55.12
C ASP A 660 -20.21 7.60 -55.34
N TYR A 661 -19.17 7.42 -56.15
CA TYR A 661 -18.22 8.46 -56.45
C TYR A 661 -18.78 9.52 -57.40
N ASP A 662 -19.41 9.08 -58.49
CA ASP A 662 -19.91 9.96 -59.57
C ASP A 662 -21.27 10.59 -59.21
N ASP A 663 -22.17 9.82 -58.57
CA ASP A 663 -23.42 10.35 -58.02
C ASP A 663 -23.43 10.24 -56.49
N VAL A 664 -23.03 11.33 -55.85
CA VAL A 664 -22.94 11.43 -54.40
C VAL A 664 -24.27 11.25 -53.67
N GLN A 665 -25.42 11.29 -54.34
CA GLN A 665 -26.72 11.13 -53.71
C GLN A 665 -27.12 9.65 -53.54
N ILE A 666 -26.46 8.73 -54.24
CA ILE A 666 -26.76 7.29 -54.19
C ILE A 666 -26.06 6.66 -52.98
N LEU A 667 -26.84 6.23 -51.97
CA LEU A 667 -26.35 5.51 -50.78
C LEU A 667 -26.71 4.02 -50.76
N ASN A 668 -27.65 3.62 -51.62
CA ASN A 668 -28.14 2.26 -51.76
C ASN A 668 -27.70 1.66 -53.12
N GLY A 669 -26.58 2.14 -53.65
CA GLY A 669 -25.95 1.69 -54.88
C GLY A 669 -25.32 0.31 -54.79
N TYR A 670 -26.02 -0.64 -54.19
CA TYR A 670 -25.49 -1.98 -53.94
C TYR A 670 -25.33 -2.80 -55.22
N SER A 671 -26.13 -2.51 -56.25
CA SER A 671 -26.25 -3.34 -57.46
C SER A 671 -25.92 -2.61 -58.77
N ASP A 672 -25.50 -1.35 -58.72
CA ASP A 672 -25.15 -0.56 -59.91
C ASP A 672 -23.73 -0.83 -60.44
N ASN A 673 -22.89 -1.50 -59.64
CA ASN A 673 -21.48 -1.75 -59.93
C ASN A 673 -20.65 -0.46 -60.11
N GLU A 674 -21.16 0.67 -59.62
CA GLU A 674 -20.48 1.95 -59.70
C GLU A 674 -19.36 2.04 -58.65
N THR A 675 -18.35 2.85 -58.96
CA THR A 675 -17.23 3.06 -58.04
C THR A 675 -17.68 3.77 -56.76
N LYS A 676 -17.09 3.37 -55.63
CA LYS A 676 -17.44 3.87 -54.30
C LYS A 676 -16.35 4.78 -53.77
N VAL A 677 -16.74 5.73 -52.93
CA VAL A 677 -15.81 6.75 -52.41
C VAL A 677 -14.85 6.17 -51.36
N LEU A 678 -13.60 6.64 -51.42
CA LEU A 678 -12.56 6.43 -50.40
C LEU A 678 -12.06 7.78 -49.87
N ARG A 679 -11.87 7.87 -48.54
CA ARG A 679 -11.39 9.08 -47.85
C ARG A 679 -10.19 8.83 -46.94
N GLY A 680 -9.47 9.91 -46.59
CA GLY A 680 -8.44 9.91 -45.54
C GLY A 680 -7.00 9.60 -45.96
N GLY A 681 -6.77 8.99 -47.13
CA GLY A 681 -5.43 8.53 -47.50
C GLY A 681 -5.02 7.26 -46.72
N SER A 682 -3.81 6.77 -46.96
CA SER A 682 -3.29 5.55 -46.32
C SER A 682 -1.79 5.66 -46.03
N PHE A 683 -1.21 4.62 -45.43
CA PHE A 683 0.24 4.51 -45.24
C PHE A 683 1.05 4.45 -46.55
N LEU A 684 0.39 4.23 -47.69
CA LEU A 684 0.99 4.29 -49.04
C LEU A 684 0.73 5.62 -49.75
N SER A 685 0.00 6.54 -49.11
CA SER A 685 -0.41 7.80 -49.72
C SER A 685 0.47 8.95 -49.24
N HIS A 686 0.90 9.81 -50.18
CA HIS A 686 1.52 11.11 -49.85
C HIS A 686 0.51 12.02 -49.13
N GLN A 687 0.98 12.94 -48.28
CA GLN A 687 0.17 13.85 -47.47
C GLN A 687 -0.93 14.57 -48.27
N SER A 688 -0.67 14.87 -49.55
CA SER A 688 -1.64 15.54 -50.43
C SER A 688 -2.92 14.73 -50.65
N PHE A 689 -2.84 13.41 -50.53
CA PHE A 689 -3.97 12.47 -50.61
C PHE A 689 -4.67 12.25 -49.26
N ALA A 690 -4.06 12.66 -48.15
CA ALA A 690 -4.64 12.55 -46.81
C ALA A 690 -5.42 13.81 -46.38
N ARG A 691 -5.67 14.74 -47.31
CA ARG A 691 -6.44 15.96 -47.05
C ARG A 691 -7.91 15.63 -46.83
N ALA A 692 -8.54 16.33 -45.88
CA ALA A 692 -9.94 16.16 -45.51
C ALA A 692 -10.93 16.36 -46.67
N VAL A 693 -10.57 17.11 -47.70
CA VAL A 693 -11.41 17.38 -48.89
C VAL A 693 -11.14 16.44 -50.06
N LEU A 694 -10.05 15.67 -50.02
CA LEU A 694 -9.67 14.85 -51.16
C LEU A 694 -10.58 13.62 -51.24
N ARG A 695 -11.12 13.39 -52.44
CA ARG A 695 -11.94 12.24 -52.79
C ARG A 695 -11.11 11.28 -53.62
N SER A 696 -11.16 10.01 -53.27
CA SER A 696 -10.64 8.92 -54.10
C SER A 696 -11.77 7.92 -54.35
N TYR A 697 -11.54 6.95 -55.21
CA TYR A 697 -12.51 5.92 -55.54
C TYR A 697 -11.85 4.59 -55.83
N ASN A 698 -12.64 3.53 -55.74
CA ASN A 698 -12.30 2.24 -56.32
C ASN A 698 -13.59 1.44 -56.60
N GLY A 699 -13.48 0.36 -57.37
CA GLY A 699 -14.58 -0.57 -57.55
C GLY A 699 -14.97 -1.21 -56.22
N PRO A 700 -16.25 -1.51 -55.97
CA PRO A 700 -16.74 -1.98 -54.68
C PRO A 700 -16.19 -3.36 -54.26
N SER A 701 -15.61 -4.11 -55.20
CA SER A 701 -14.94 -5.39 -54.93
C SER A 701 -13.45 -5.27 -54.59
N GLY A 702 -12.85 -4.08 -54.66
CA GLY A 702 -11.42 -3.90 -54.39
C GLY A 702 -11.10 -4.05 -52.90
N ASP A 703 -10.11 -4.87 -52.55
CA ASP A 703 -9.74 -5.24 -51.18
C ASP A 703 -8.23 -5.02 -50.93
N TYR A 704 -7.71 -3.86 -51.33
CA TYR A 704 -6.29 -3.57 -51.25
C TYR A 704 -5.76 -3.46 -49.81
N VAL A 705 -4.46 -3.67 -49.63
CA VAL A 705 -3.77 -3.56 -48.32
C VAL A 705 -3.89 -2.18 -47.66
N SER A 706 -4.25 -1.16 -48.44
CA SER A 706 -4.41 0.22 -47.97
C SER A 706 -5.87 0.58 -47.70
N PHE A 707 -6.83 -0.35 -47.83
CA PHE A 707 -8.26 -0.09 -47.67
C PHE A 707 -8.79 -0.74 -46.39
N GLY A 708 -9.62 0.01 -45.67
CA GLY A 708 -10.31 -0.44 -44.47
C GLY A 708 -11.65 0.26 -44.29
N CYS A 709 -12.20 0.19 -43.08
CA CYS A 709 -13.46 0.83 -42.77
C CYS A 709 -13.48 1.47 -41.38
N ARG A 710 -14.36 2.46 -41.23
CA ARG A 710 -14.78 3.05 -39.96
C ARG A 710 -16.30 3.12 -39.97
N VAL A 711 -16.91 2.83 -38.83
CA VAL A 711 -18.37 2.88 -38.68
C VAL A 711 -18.83 4.17 -38.01
N PHE A 712 -20.01 4.63 -38.40
CA PHE A 712 -20.67 5.83 -37.90
C PHE A 712 -22.07 5.45 -37.42
N VAL A 713 -22.57 6.17 -36.42
CA VAL A 713 -23.98 6.14 -36.01
C VAL A 713 -24.64 7.41 -36.52
N VAL A 714 -25.50 7.27 -37.53
CA VAL A 714 -26.20 8.38 -38.17
C VAL A 714 -27.72 8.24 -38.01
N PRO A 715 -28.48 9.35 -38.11
CA PRO A 715 -29.94 9.27 -38.08
C PRO A 715 -30.46 8.45 -39.26
N ILE A 716 -31.46 7.58 -39.05
CA ILE A 716 -32.05 6.74 -40.11
C ILE A 716 -32.70 7.60 -41.21
N ARG A 717 -33.29 8.73 -40.82
CA ARG A 717 -33.85 9.72 -41.74
C ARG A 717 -32.80 10.81 -41.99
N LEU A 718 -31.95 10.58 -42.98
CA LEU A 718 -30.95 11.55 -43.46
C LEU A 718 -31.60 12.77 -44.08
#